data_AF-A0A8C3S8E2-F1
#
_entry.id   AF-A0A8C3S8E2-F1
#
_cell.length_a   1.000
_cell.length_b   1.000
_cell.length_c   1.000
_cell.angle_alpha   90.00
_cell.angle_beta   90.00
_cell.angle_gamma   90.00
#
_symmetry.space_group_name_H-M   'P 1'
#
loop_
_entity.id
_entity.type
_entity.pdbx_description
1 polymer ?
#
loop_
_entity_poly.entity_id
_entity_poly.type
_entity_poly.pdbx_seq_one_letter_code
_entity_poly.pdbx_strand_id
1 'polypeptide(L)'
;MDLYDPQTLGVMVFGGFMVISAIGIFLVSTFSMKETSYEEALAKQRKELERTQQHKVEKKKKEKPVEKKGKAKKKEEKPNGKIPEQELVQDVTDSPKEVDPEPVAVFEPVIIESPILAVSAPPQEKEKPAPSPKDKKKKEKKVAKVEPAPALVTSPSVTVSKSSPVLEAAAKEVPIVAVPPVGTLLSAPVANSVAVKKAEALVTQEEPKHDGAAKKKTLAKKKSELIPTDADGPLYLPYKTLVSTISSMVFSEGEAQQLIEILTDKAGVQDTWHTATQKGDPVTTLKRQLEEREKQLAAEQEDASAAKNKLRELTKELAAEKAKTVAVETKLKEQLLAREQEITAVQARMQASYQDHVNETQQLQGKIRTLQEQLENGPSTQLARLQQENSILRDALNQATSQTESKQNAELAKLRQECSKLMKELSEKSEMLHQEEQQKKNLEIKSAAYEKQINQLQTSQKETEATLQKRLEEVSEELRKSQTSYKNLLADTEKAKGQQQSIAESEAKLLSYETEVKSKSEELSSLKVKLQEASSENEQLTERIKSIEALLEAGHAQEVEKDADLQAANQAEVSQLQLRLQEKADQVSSLEKEALELREIIEQQKTKNNDLREKNWKAMEALASAERAREEKLLSSTKAKEDLELQLSAIQTQTKQMLLSLFPQITVAPQEAYEEWLQEFKEKSLGMLKQQTANTESLDSALKLKEAEEAQSTLQAECEQYRTILAETERMLKDLQKSVEEEEHVWKAKLTASEEELQKSQVQVKSLAEAVDQLRVELQNTDQLKEYTSLLEAQLENHLETASSERRNYTKEVEALRQLFSESQEQLDAAKAEAQKQSKELALLKTQLEQTEANVDNEQALRQKLALEFEEAQSSVCRLQAELEKLRSAADVASSETEEVQHLKERLEKEKKLTKDLGQAATKLQELLKITQGQLAKEREAVKKLKEQLQETGEDNGSKEGTSV
;
A
#
# COMPACT_ATOMS: atom_id res chain seq x y z
N MET A 1 -2.29 25.32 -34.08
CA MET A 1 -0.94 25.45 -33.47
C MET A 1 -0.25 24.13 -33.72
N ASP A 2 0.84 24.16 -34.48
CA ASP A 2 1.51 22.93 -34.91
C ASP A 2 2.36 22.35 -33.79
N LEU A 3 1.99 21.15 -33.33
CA LEU A 3 2.69 20.37 -32.30
C LEU A 3 4.08 19.87 -32.73
N TYR A 4 4.52 20.25 -33.93
CA TYR A 4 5.80 19.88 -34.55
C TYR A 4 6.79 21.05 -34.66
N ASP A 5 6.46 22.24 -34.16
CA ASP A 5 7.45 23.32 -34.00
C ASP A 5 8.54 22.92 -32.99
N PRO A 6 9.84 22.89 -33.38
CA PRO A 6 10.93 22.55 -32.47
C PRO A 6 11.06 23.47 -31.27
N GLN A 7 10.64 24.75 -31.36
CA GLN A 7 10.70 25.67 -30.23
C GLN A 7 9.63 25.35 -29.18
N THR A 8 8.38 25.15 -29.62
CA THR A 8 7.26 24.70 -28.76
C THR A 8 7.55 23.36 -28.10
N LEU A 9 8.10 22.39 -28.85
CA LEU A 9 8.49 21.09 -28.31
C LEU A 9 9.63 21.24 -27.28
N GLY A 10 10.65 22.07 -27.58
CA GLY A 10 11.74 22.37 -26.65
C GLY A 10 11.25 23.00 -25.34
N VAL A 11 10.30 23.93 -25.40
CA VAL A 11 9.68 24.55 -24.23
C VAL A 11 8.86 23.54 -23.41
N MET A 12 8.11 22.63 -24.05
CA MET A 12 7.41 21.55 -23.34
C MET A 12 8.38 20.61 -22.62
N VAL A 13 9.47 20.18 -23.27
CA VAL A 13 10.46 19.29 -22.67
C VAL A 13 11.20 19.96 -21.51
N PHE A 14 11.65 21.21 -21.66
CA PHE A 14 12.27 21.97 -20.55
C PHE A 14 11.28 22.25 -19.41
N GLY A 15 10.02 22.55 -19.71
CA GLY A 15 8.97 22.73 -18.71
C GLY A 15 8.73 21.46 -17.90
N GLY A 16 8.60 20.32 -18.58
CA GLY A 16 8.50 19.00 -17.94
C GLY A 16 9.71 18.68 -17.07
N PHE A 17 10.92 18.93 -17.56
CA PHE A 17 12.16 18.67 -16.80
C PHE A 17 12.28 19.58 -15.56
N MET A 18 11.86 20.86 -15.64
CA MET A 18 11.79 21.73 -14.46
C MET A 18 10.76 21.25 -13.45
N VAL A 19 9.56 20.82 -13.88
CA VAL A 19 8.52 20.31 -12.97
C VAL A 19 8.98 19.03 -12.27
N ILE A 20 9.58 18.09 -12.99
CA ILE A 20 10.15 16.87 -12.42
C ILE A 20 11.29 17.20 -11.45
N SER A 21 12.15 18.16 -11.79
CA SER A 21 13.24 18.62 -10.91
C SER A 21 12.71 19.30 -9.63
N ALA A 22 11.66 20.12 -9.74
CA ALA A 22 11.02 20.77 -8.59
C ALA A 22 10.33 19.75 -7.67
N ILE A 23 9.68 18.73 -8.23
CA ILE A 23 9.11 17.60 -7.47
C ILE A 23 10.24 16.82 -6.79
N GLY A 24 11.35 16.54 -7.48
CA GLY A 24 12.53 15.88 -6.92
C GLY A 24 13.13 16.65 -5.74
N ILE A 25 13.33 17.96 -5.89
CA ILE A 25 13.82 18.84 -4.81
C ILE A 25 12.83 18.91 -3.64
N PHE A 26 11.52 18.97 -3.91
CA PHE A 26 10.49 18.95 -2.87
C PHE A 26 10.45 17.62 -2.11
N LEU A 27 10.57 16.48 -2.80
CA LEU A 27 10.64 15.16 -2.17
C LEU A 27 11.92 14.99 -1.34
N VAL A 28 13.08 15.37 -1.86
CA VAL A 28 14.34 15.36 -1.10
C VAL A 28 14.22 16.28 0.12
N SER A 29 13.70 17.51 -0.04
CA SER A 29 13.53 18.44 1.09
C SER A 29 12.53 17.96 2.14
N THR A 30 11.48 17.21 1.75
CA THR A 30 10.46 16.71 2.70
C THR A 30 10.86 15.40 3.39
N PHE A 31 11.74 14.60 2.79
CA PHE A 31 12.32 13.41 3.42
C PHE A 31 13.58 13.71 4.24
N SER A 32 14.52 14.52 3.74
CA SER A 32 15.75 14.88 4.46
C SER A 32 15.52 15.71 5.73
N MET A 33 14.36 16.36 5.88
CA MET A 33 13.98 17.08 7.11
C MET A 33 13.26 16.20 8.15
N LYS A 34 13.30 14.86 8.02
CA LYS A 34 12.66 13.91 8.95
C LYS A 34 13.58 12.87 9.58
N GLU A 35 14.90 13.00 9.45
CA GLU A 35 15.86 12.21 10.21
C GLU A 35 16.01 12.73 11.66
N THR A 36 14.97 12.58 12.48
CA THR A 36 15.16 12.60 13.94
C THR A 36 16.02 11.41 14.32
N SER A 37 17.28 11.67 14.69
CA SER A 37 18.25 10.61 15.00
C SER A 37 17.73 9.65 16.07
N TYR A 38 18.08 8.37 15.96
CA TYR A 38 17.70 7.32 16.91
C TYR A 38 18.16 7.63 18.34
N GLU A 39 19.27 8.36 18.48
CA GLU A 39 19.73 8.95 19.76
C GLU A 39 18.73 9.98 20.33
N GLU A 40 18.16 10.85 19.51
CA GLU A 40 17.18 11.86 19.98
C GLU A 40 15.87 11.20 20.41
N ALA A 41 15.42 10.17 19.68
CA ALA A 41 14.26 9.36 20.05
C ALA A 41 14.48 8.66 21.42
N LEU A 42 15.64 8.04 21.62
CA LEU A 42 16.02 7.44 22.90
C LEU A 42 16.17 8.48 24.02
N ALA A 43 16.69 9.67 23.73
CA ALA A 43 16.78 10.76 24.69
C ALA A 43 15.39 11.27 25.11
N LYS A 44 14.43 11.41 24.17
CA LYS A 44 13.02 11.71 24.45
C LYS A 44 12.40 10.64 25.34
N GLN A 45 12.55 9.37 24.98
CA GLN A 45 11.99 8.25 25.74
C GLN A 45 12.58 8.17 27.16
N ARG A 46 13.90 8.38 27.33
CA ARG A 46 14.54 8.48 28.65
C ARG A 46 13.97 9.63 29.48
N LYS A 47 13.87 10.83 28.90
CA LYS A 47 13.36 12.03 29.56
C LYS A 47 11.88 11.91 29.95
N GLU A 48 11.08 11.17 29.18
CA GLU A 48 9.69 10.85 29.49
C GLU A 48 9.55 9.76 30.56
N LEU A 49 10.49 8.80 30.58
CA LEU A 49 10.58 7.77 31.64
C LEU A 49 11.05 8.37 32.97
N GLU A 50 12.00 9.32 32.98
CA GLU A 50 12.36 10.11 34.16
C GLU A 50 11.17 10.94 34.66
N ARG A 51 10.45 11.61 33.77
CA ARG A 51 9.28 12.46 34.12
C ARG A 51 8.14 11.65 34.72
N THR A 52 7.91 10.42 34.23
CA THR A 52 6.92 9.49 34.81
C THR A 52 7.41 8.78 36.07
N GLN A 53 8.73 8.65 36.27
CA GLN A 53 9.33 8.12 37.50
C GLN A 53 9.28 9.15 38.64
N GLN A 54 9.60 10.43 38.37
CA GLN A 54 9.49 11.52 39.35
C GLN A 54 8.06 11.64 39.92
N HIS A 55 7.04 11.53 39.06
CA HIS A 55 5.63 11.64 39.46
C HIS A 55 5.10 10.46 40.31
N LYS A 56 5.95 9.46 40.64
CA LYS A 56 5.62 8.34 41.53
C LYS A 56 6.26 8.41 42.93
N VAL A 57 7.14 9.37 43.21
CA VAL A 57 7.90 9.41 44.48
C VAL A 57 7.22 10.26 45.57
N GLU A 58 6.50 11.34 45.21
CA GLU A 58 5.99 12.32 46.19
C GLU A 58 4.78 11.88 47.04
N LYS A 59 4.22 10.69 46.83
CA LYS A 59 3.01 10.22 47.55
C LYS A 59 3.30 9.26 48.72
N LYS A 60 4.24 9.61 49.62
CA LYS A 60 4.28 9.05 51.00
C LYS A 60 5.23 9.77 51.99
N LYS A 61 4.78 10.83 52.68
CA LYS A 61 5.08 11.03 54.13
C LYS A 61 4.26 12.12 54.85
N LYS A 62 3.79 11.72 56.04
CA LYS A 62 3.39 12.51 57.23
C LYS A 62 2.13 13.39 57.22
N GLU A 63 1.60 13.53 58.43
CA GLU A 63 0.33 14.17 58.82
C GLU A 63 0.56 15.46 59.64
N LYS A 64 -0.57 16.11 59.95
CA LYS A 64 -0.88 17.26 60.84
C LYS A 64 -0.33 17.12 62.29
N PRO A 65 -0.31 18.16 63.19
CA PRO A 65 -1.29 19.28 63.36
C PRO A 65 -0.71 20.73 63.27
N VAL A 66 -1.50 21.79 62.96
CA VAL A 66 -2.46 22.60 63.78
C VAL A 66 -1.77 23.17 65.05
N GLU A 67 -1.68 24.49 65.36
CA GLU A 67 -2.69 25.60 65.41
C GLU A 67 -2.06 27.05 65.23
N LYS A 68 -2.67 28.26 65.40
CA LYS A 68 -4.08 28.77 65.49
C LYS A 68 -4.38 30.25 65.05
N LYS A 69 -4.24 31.25 65.95
CA LYS A 69 -4.82 32.64 65.95
C LYS A 69 -3.91 33.60 66.77
N GLY A 70 -3.91 34.95 66.64
CA GLY A 70 -4.56 35.87 65.69
C GLY A 70 -4.69 37.34 66.21
N LYS A 71 -5.12 38.28 65.35
CA LYS A 71 -5.58 39.69 65.58
C LYS A 71 -4.60 40.82 66.00
N ALA A 72 -4.40 41.79 65.09
CA ALA A 72 -4.62 43.25 65.22
C ALA A 72 -4.49 43.89 63.80
N LYS A 73 -5.02 45.05 63.40
CA LYS A 73 -5.72 46.19 64.05
C LYS A 73 -6.71 46.83 63.02
N LYS A 74 -7.57 47.78 63.41
CA LYS A 74 -8.50 48.54 62.52
C LYS A 74 -8.69 49.99 63.04
N LYS A 75 -9.18 50.91 62.18
CA LYS A 75 -9.27 52.40 62.31
C LYS A 75 -7.97 53.12 61.85
N GLU A 76 -8.00 54.32 61.23
CA GLU A 76 -9.12 55.21 60.85
C GLU A 76 -8.81 56.14 59.64
N GLU A 77 -9.86 56.87 59.20
CA GLU A 77 -9.89 58.13 58.42
C GLU A 77 -9.28 58.28 56.99
N LYS A 78 -10.03 59.02 56.15
CA LYS A 78 -9.53 59.83 55.02
C LYS A 78 -9.34 61.27 55.54
N PRO A 79 -8.43 62.09 54.98
CA PRO A 79 -8.91 63.04 53.94
C PRO A 79 -7.86 63.41 52.86
N ASN A 80 -8.31 64.16 51.84
CA ASN A 80 -7.54 64.72 50.71
C ASN A 80 -6.85 63.69 49.79
N GLY A 81 -6.47 64.03 48.55
CA GLY A 81 -6.71 65.24 47.75
C GLY A 81 -6.02 65.13 46.38
N LYS A 82 -6.45 65.89 45.37
CA LYS A 82 -5.76 66.00 44.05
C LYS A 82 -4.31 66.49 44.28
N ILE A 83 -3.31 66.24 43.42
CA ILE A 83 -3.17 66.56 41.98
C ILE A 83 -2.07 65.61 41.39
N PRO A 84 -2.23 65.07 40.16
CA PRO A 84 -1.37 65.52 39.05
C PRO A 84 -2.14 66.23 37.93
N GLU A 85 -1.61 67.33 37.42
CA GLU A 85 -2.18 68.16 36.35
C GLU A 85 -1.04 68.93 35.65
N GLN A 86 -1.27 69.32 34.38
CA GLN A 86 -0.37 70.08 33.49
C GLN A 86 0.90 69.34 32.98
N GLU A 87 1.32 69.46 31.71
CA GLU A 87 0.74 70.04 30.47
C GLU A 87 1.53 69.47 29.25
N LEU A 88 1.27 69.71 27.96
CA LEU A 88 0.69 70.83 27.18
C LEU A 88 0.06 70.19 25.89
N VAL A 89 -1.13 70.58 25.38
CA VAL A 89 -1.35 71.46 24.17
C VAL A 89 -0.89 70.85 22.82
N GLN A 90 -1.59 70.88 21.67
CA GLN A 90 -2.87 71.48 21.16
C GLN A 90 -3.23 70.76 19.81
N ASP A 91 -4.37 70.86 19.12
CA ASP A 91 -5.69 71.53 19.31
C ASP A 91 -6.77 70.91 18.37
N VAL A 92 -8.07 71.28 18.53
CA VAL A 92 -9.14 71.43 17.48
C VAL A 92 -9.50 70.21 16.57
N THR A 93 -10.73 69.84 16.17
CA THR A 93 -12.17 70.21 16.37
C THR A 93 -12.96 69.27 15.42
N ASP A 94 -14.16 68.69 15.68
CA ASP A 94 -15.11 68.72 16.81
C ASP A 94 -15.99 67.43 16.83
N SER A 95 -17.12 67.42 17.54
CA SER A 95 -18.25 66.47 17.37
C SER A 95 -19.57 67.11 17.78
N PRO A 96 -20.75 66.70 17.23
CA PRO A 96 -21.79 66.19 18.16
C PRO A 96 -22.87 65.23 17.59
N LYS A 97 -23.22 64.21 18.41
CA LYS A 97 -24.60 63.68 18.71
C LYS A 97 -25.44 63.07 17.54
N GLU A 98 -26.59 62.41 17.74
CA GLU A 98 -27.54 62.23 18.87
C GLU A 98 -28.19 60.80 18.74
N VAL A 99 -28.08 59.85 19.68
CA VAL A 99 -28.84 59.58 20.94
C VAL A 99 -30.24 58.94 20.80
N ASP A 100 -30.36 57.68 21.27
CA ASP A 100 -31.56 56.91 21.74
C ASP A 100 -32.76 56.60 20.80
N PRO A 101 -33.64 55.61 21.14
CA PRO A 101 -33.47 54.41 21.98
C PRO A 101 -34.08 53.09 21.40
N GLU A 102 -33.92 51.99 22.16
CA GLU A 102 -34.65 50.69 22.11
C GLU A 102 -36.12 50.80 22.63
N PRO A 103 -36.97 49.72 22.74
CA PRO A 103 -36.93 48.32 22.24
C PRO A 103 -38.32 47.76 21.71
N VAL A 104 -38.48 46.41 21.69
CA VAL A 104 -39.73 45.57 21.75
C VAL A 104 -40.33 44.96 20.46
N ALA A 105 -39.69 43.87 19.99
CA ALA A 105 -40.18 42.47 19.84
C ALA A 105 -41.66 42.06 19.51
N VAL A 106 -41.77 40.84 18.90
CA VAL A 106 -42.78 39.73 19.10
C VAL A 106 -43.53 39.18 17.83
N PHE A 107 -43.24 37.90 17.52
CA PHE A 107 -43.96 36.82 16.77
C PHE A 107 -44.46 36.88 15.29
N GLU A 108 -44.36 35.69 14.67
CA GLU A 108 -45.03 35.08 13.49
C GLU A 108 -46.59 35.05 13.59
N PRO A 109 -47.44 34.74 12.54
CA PRO A 109 -47.24 33.63 11.56
C PRO A 109 -47.88 33.67 10.12
N VAL A 110 -47.33 32.81 9.23
CA VAL A 110 -47.94 31.88 8.22
C VAL A 110 -49.18 32.31 7.37
N ILE A 111 -49.16 32.03 6.05
CA ILE A 111 -50.22 31.39 5.18
C ILE A 111 -50.07 31.72 3.66
N ILE A 112 -50.00 30.63 2.89
CA ILE A 112 -50.34 30.33 1.47
C ILE A 112 -51.15 31.36 0.64
N GLU A 113 -50.77 31.60 -0.64
CA GLU A 113 -51.68 31.46 -1.81
C GLU A 113 -51.01 31.41 -3.21
N SER A 114 -51.81 31.13 -4.24
CA SER A 114 -51.50 30.96 -5.70
C SER A 114 -52.85 31.09 -6.46
N PRO A 115 -53.03 30.71 -7.76
CA PRO A 115 -52.25 30.83 -9.00
C PRO A 115 -53.01 31.74 -10.02
N ILE A 116 -52.89 31.57 -11.36
CA ILE A 116 -54.01 31.45 -12.35
C ILE A 116 -53.58 31.53 -13.86
N LEU A 117 -53.96 30.47 -14.63
CA LEU A 117 -54.34 30.36 -16.08
C LEU A 117 -53.44 30.97 -17.21
N ALA A 118 -53.51 30.56 -18.50
CA ALA A 118 -54.48 29.70 -19.22
C ALA A 118 -53.90 28.90 -20.43
N VAL A 119 -54.45 27.68 -20.68
CA VAL A 119 -54.93 27.10 -21.99
C VAL A 119 -53.97 27.06 -23.21
N SER A 120 -53.82 25.99 -24.03
CA SER A 120 -54.69 24.81 -24.31
C SER A 120 -53.91 23.50 -24.59
N ALA A 121 -54.62 22.37 -24.59
CA ALA A 121 -54.26 21.04 -25.16
C ALA A 121 -55.36 20.66 -26.20
N PRO A 122 -55.74 19.39 -26.52
CA PRO A 122 -55.20 18.02 -26.34
C PRO A 122 -55.23 17.25 -27.71
N PRO A 123 -55.58 15.93 -27.91
CA PRO A 123 -55.65 14.71 -27.06
C PRO A 123 -54.93 13.47 -27.72
N GLN A 124 -55.01 12.18 -27.32
CA GLN A 124 -55.71 11.37 -26.28
C GLN A 124 -54.63 10.46 -25.59
N GLU A 125 -54.70 9.87 -24.39
CA GLU A 125 -55.77 9.26 -23.54
C GLU A 125 -56.40 7.96 -24.12
N LYS A 126 -56.80 6.92 -23.35
CA LYS A 126 -56.95 6.64 -21.88
C LYS A 126 -56.91 5.06 -21.69
N GLU A 127 -57.02 4.35 -20.56
CA GLU A 127 -57.27 4.57 -19.12
C GLU A 127 -56.66 3.41 -18.25
N LYS A 128 -57.49 2.60 -17.57
CA LYS A 128 -57.24 1.61 -16.48
C LYS A 128 -58.56 0.82 -16.22
N PRO A 129 -58.68 -0.25 -15.39
CA PRO A 129 -58.29 -0.42 -13.95
C PRO A 129 -57.53 -1.76 -13.62
N ALA A 130 -56.79 -1.99 -12.52
CA ALA A 130 -56.99 -1.89 -11.05
C ALA A 130 -57.92 -3.01 -10.44
N PRO A 131 -57.75 -3.52 -9.18
CA PRO A 131 -56.80 -3.12 -8.09
C PRO A 131 -56.13 -4.23 -7.20
N SER A 132 -55.11 -3.86 -6.39
CA SER A 132 -54.78 -4.37 -5.01
C SER A 132 -54.24 -5.81 -4.75
N PRO A 133 -53.63 -6.13 -3.57
CA PRO A 133 -52.72 -5.33 -2.70
C PRO A 133 -51.55 -6.08 -1.96
N LYS A 134 -50.45 -5.36 -1.59
CA LYS A 134 -49.60 -5.53 -0.36
C LYS A 134 -48.79 -6.84 -0.13
N ASP A 135 -47.72 -6.94 0.69
CA ASP A 135 -46.87 -5.97 1.45
C ASP A 135 -45.38 -6.48 1.58
N LYS A 136 -44.57 -5.81 2.42
CA LYS A 136 -43.08 -5.92 2.53
C LYS A 136 -42.52 -7.03 3.46
N LYS A 137 -41.19 -7.28 3.35
CA LYS A 137 -40.15 -7.19 4.45
C LYS A 137 -39.32 -8.45 4.84
N LYS A 138 -38.03 -8.44 4.44
CA LYS A 138 -36.78 -8.73 5.22
C LYS A 138 -36.62 -10.01 6.10
N LYS A 139 -35.58 -10.80 5.76
CA LYS A 139 -34.63 -11.61 6.60
C LYS A 139 -34.88 -13.11 6.95
N GLU A 140 -33.82 -13.88 6.67
CA GLU A 140 -33.19 -14.98 7.46
C GLU A 140 -33.64 -16.47 7.40
N LYS A 141 -32.58 -17.32 7.39
CA LYS A 141 -32.42 -18.72 7.85
C LYS A 141 -32.93 -19.94 7.04
N LYS A 142 -31.92 -20.73 6.63
CA LYS A 142 -31.81 -22.21 6.59
C LYS A 142 -33.06 -23.06 6.92
N VAL A 143 -33.42 -23.93 5.97
CA VAL A 143 -33.69 -25.37 6.22
C VAL A 143 -32.98 -26.15 5.09
N ALA A 144 -32.71 -27.45 5.26
CA ALA A 144 -32.04 -28.28 4.27
C ALA A 144 -32.76 -29.62 4.02
N LYS A 145 -32.65 -30.11 2.77
CA LYS A 145 -32.59 -31.52 2.34
C LYS A 145 -33.80 -32.46 2.57
N VAL A 146 -34.29 -33.04 1.47
CA VAL A 146 -34.85 -34.40 1.24
C VAL A 146 -35.18 -34.41 -0.27
N GLU A 147 -34.42 -35.06 -1.17
CA GLU A 147 -34.24 -36.50 -1.44
C GLU A 147 -35.16 -37.02 -2.57
N PRO A 148 -34.58 -37.59 -3.66
CA PRO A 148 -35.29 -38.42 -4.62
C PRO A 148 -34.61 -39.79 -4.90
N ALA A 149 -35.42 -40.82 -5.17
CA ALA A 149 -35.01 -42.15 -5.67
C ALA A 149 -36.25 -42.84 -6.32
N PRO A 150 -36.16 -43.98 -7.04
CA PRO A 150 -34.96 -44.77 -7.42
C PRO A 150 -34.90 -45.17 -8.94
N ALA A 151 -33.78 -45.78 -9.39
CA ALA A 151 -33.74 -47.02 -10.23
C ALA A 151 -32.34 -47.33 -10.84
N LEU A 152 -31.85 -48.58 -10.62
CA LEU A 152 -31.01 -49.48 -11.49
C LEU A 152 -29.76 -48.95 -12.27
N VAL A 153 -28.67 -49.69 -12.57
CA VAL A 153 -28.32 -51.15 -12.45
C VAL A 153 -26.79 -51.39 -12.24
N THR A 154 -26.43 -52.57 -11.71
CA THR A 154 -25.12 -53.31 -11.86
C THR A 154 -23.82 -52.82 -11.18
N SER A 155 -22.78 -53.68 -11.20
CA SER A 155 -21.67 -53.84 -10.20
C SER A 155 -20.44 -54.56 -10.84
N PRO A 156 -19.34 -55.00 -10.14
CA PRO A 156 -18.95 -54.95 -8.71
C PRO A 156 -17.45 -54.61 -8.41
N SER A 157 -16.99 -54.84 -7.14
CA SER A 157 -15.58 -54.97 -6.64
C SER A 157 -14.74 -53.68 -6.45
N VAL A 158 -13.89 -53.45 -5.41
CA VAL A 158 -13.39 -54.22 -4.22
C VAL A 158 -13.33 -53.31 -2.94
N THR A 159 -13.14 -53.91 -1.75
CA THR A 159 -12.98 -53.37 -0.36
C THR A 159 -11.89 -52.27 -0.14
N VAL A 160 -11.79 -51.49 0.97
CA VAL A 160 -11.75 -51.81 2.44
C VAL A 160 -12.15 -50.60 3.36
N SER A 161 -12.67 -50.89 4.57
CA SER A 161 -12.81 -50.12 5.85
C SER A 161 -12.52 -48.60 5.94
N LYS A 162 -13.40 -47.73 6.50
CA LYS A 162 -13.86 -47.56 7.93
C LYS A 162 -12.81 -47.04 8.93
N SER A 163 -13.09 -46.22 9.96
CA SER A 163 -14.19 -45.24 10.28
C SER A 163 -14.01 -44.71 11.73
N SER A 164 -14.46 -43.49 12.07
CA SER A 164 -14.48 -42.99 13.47
C SER A 164 -15.67 -42.03 13.78
N PRO A 165 -16.48 -42.29 14.83
CA PRO A 165 -17.39 -41.33 15.49
C PRO A 165 -16.82 -40.89 16.88
N VAL A 166 -16.98 -39.69 17.47
CA VAL A 166 -18.11 -38.77 17.79
C VAL A 166 -19.21 -39.46 18.65
N LEU A 167 -19.52 -39.06 19.90
CA LEU A 167 -20.40 -37.99 20.45
C LEU A 167 -20.40 -38.15 22.02
N GLU A 168 -20.94 -37.30 22.91
CA GLU A 168 -21.20 -35.83 23.02
C GLU A 168 -21.73 -35.53 24.47
N ALA A 169 -21.79 -34.24 24.89
CA ALA A 169 -22.32 -33.69 26.18
C ALA A 169 -21.55 -34.04 27.49
N ALA A 170 -21.30 -33.16 28.49
CA ALA A 170 -21.99 -31.99 29.10
C ALA A 170 -23.02 -32.37 30.23
N ALA A 171 -23.17 -31.66 31.36
CA ALA A 171 -22.67 -30.32 31.75
C ALA A 171 -22.52 -30.09 33.29
N LYS A 172 -21.79 -29.01 33.65
CA LYS A 172 -21.95 -28.06 34.79
C LYS A 172 -22.05 -28.48 36.28
N GLU A 173 -21.18 -27.80 37.06
CA GLU A 173 -21.42 -27.09 38.35
C GLU A 173 -21.47 -27.84 39.73
N VAL A 174 -20.33 -27.72 40.45
CA VAL A 174 -20.13 -27.31 41.87
C VAL A 174 -21.37 -26.90 42.71
N PRO A 175 -21.41 -27.10 44.06
CA PRO A 175 -20.28 -26.79 44.97
C PRO A 175 -20.12 -27.56 46.34
N ILE A 176 -19.06 -27.18 47.07
CA ILE A 176 -18.93 -27.05 48.56
C ILE A 176 -18.64 -28.29 49.47
N VAL A 177 -17.44 -28.22 50.09
CA VAL A 177 -17.03 -28.54 51.49
C VAL A 177 -17.42 -29.88 52.15
N ALA A 178 -16.39 -30.69 52.47
CA ALA A 178 -16.18 -31.27 53.81
C ALA A 178 -14.70 -31.67 54.04
N VAL A 179 -14.27 -31.76 55.30
CA VAL A 179 -12.89 -32.07 55.77
C VAL A 179 -12.90 -33.47 56.44
N PRO A 180 -11.81 -34.28 56.39
CA PRO A 180 -11.85 -35.73 56.68
C PRO A 180 -11.68 -36.06 58.18
N PRO A 181 -11.67 -37.36 58.54
CA PRO A 181 -10.67 -37.81 59.52
C PRO A 181 -10.05 -39.22 59.30
N VAL A 182 -8.72 -39.28 59.51
CA VAL A 182 -7.96 -40.23 60.39
C VAL A 182 -8.09 -41.77 60.24
N GLY A 183 -6.93 -42.47 60.27
CA GLY A 183 -6.79 -43.90 60.67
C GLY A 183 -6.14 -44.80 59.60
N THR A 184 -4.80 -44.89 59.45
CA THR A 184 -3.77 -45.46 60.36
C THR A 184 -3.88 -46.97 60.60
N LEU A 185 -3.00 -47.79 59.97
CA LEU A 185 -2.38 -49.01 60.55
C LEU A 185 -1.17 -49.49 59.69
N LEU A 186 -0.03 -49.80 60.35
CA LEU A 186 0.93 -50.92 60.17
C LEU A 186 1.53 -51.28 58.77
N SER A 187 2.72 -51.90 58.61
CA SER A 187 4.02 -51.85 59.34
C SER A 187 5.12 -52.70 58.63
N ALA A 188 6.11 -52.04 57.99
CA ALA A 188 7.48 -52.56 57.69
C ALA A 188 7.58 -53.90 56.88
N PRO A 189 8.75 -54.58 56.73
CA PRO A 189 10.18 -54.20 56.93
C PRO A 189 11.12 -54.59 55.74
N VAL A 190 12.45 -54.50 55.97
CA VAL A 190 13.58 -55.18 55.24
C VAL A 190 14.05 -54.54 53.89
N ALA A 191 15.36 -54.39 53.58
CA ALA A 191 16.61 -54.22 54.37
C ALA A 191 17.80 -53.85 53.44
N ASN A 192 18.93 -53.41 54.03
CA ASN A 192 20.30 -53.29 53.47
C ASN A 192 20.52 -52.20 52.38
N SER A 193 21.63 -51.46 52.30
CA SER A 193 22.88 -51.31 53.13
C SER A 193 23.53 -49.94 52.76
N VAL A 194 24.72 -49.44 53.15
CA VAL A 194 25.99 -49.95 53.73
C VAL A 194 26.55 -48.91 54.76
N ALA A 195 27.81 -49.02 55.19
CA ALA A 195 28.55 -48.06 56.04
C ALA A 195 29.03 -46.80 55.27
N VAL A 196 29.53 -45.72 55.90
CA VAL A 196 30.82 -45.56 56.64
C VAL A 196 30.61 -44.57 57.82
N LYS A 197 30.78 -44.95 59.09
CA LYS A 197 31.97 -44.76 60.00
C LYS A 197 32.52 -43.33 60.12
N LYS A 198 33.03 -42.82 61.27
CA LYS A 198 32.96 -43.23 62.71
C LYS A 198 33.61 -42.14 63.62
N ALA A 199 32.91 -41.65 64.65
CA ALA A 199 33.43 -40.99 65.89
C ALA A 199 34.32 -39.71 65.74
N GLU A 200 34.75 -38.97 66.78
CA GLU A 200 34.80 -39.21 68.26
C GLU A 200 34.87 -37.87 69.05
N ALA A 201 34.49 -37.88 70.35
CA ALA A 201 34.61 -36.83 71.40
C ALA A 201 34.00 -35.42 71.15
N LEU A 202 33.17 -34.78 72.00
CA LEU A 202 32.95 -34.71 73.46
C LEU A 202 33.81 -33.67 74.22
N VAL A 203 33.23 -32.49 74.49
CA VAL A 203 33.41 -31.70 75.74
C VAL A 203 32.04 -31.07 76.10
N THR A 204 31.78 -30.91 77.39
CA THR A 204 30.48 -30.57 78.00
C THR A 204 30.33 -29.07 78.30
N GLN A 205 29.14 -28.49 78.03
CA GLN A 205 28.34 -27.68 78.98
C GLN A 205 27.00 -27.33 78.30
N GLU A 206 25.86 -27.12 78.97
CA GLU A 206 25.22 -27.50 80.25
C GLU A 206 23.86 -26.74 80.26
N GLU A 207 22.91 -27.10 81.13
CA GLU A 207 21.48 -26.75 80.97
C GLU A 207 21.04 -25.32 81.40
N PRO A 208 19.77 -24.91 81.11
CA PRO A 208 19.29 -23.54 81.20
C PRO A 208 18.12 -23.35 82.20
N LYS A 209 17.34 -22.25 82.03
CA LYS A 209 16.05 -21.90 82.70
C LYS A 209 16.25 -21.19 84.08
N HIS A 210 15.24 -20.63 84.76
CA HIS A 210 13.78 -20.84 84.68
C HIS A 210 12.96 -19.68 85.30
N ASP A 211 11.77 -19.39 84.77
CA ASP A 211 10.51 -19.26 85.54
C ASP A 211 9.29 -19.29 84.58
N GLY A 212 8.08 -19.77 84.92
CA GLY A 212 7.50 -20.41 86.11
C GLY A 212 6.09 -20.96 85.76
N ALA A 213 5.19 -21.43 86.62
CA ALA A 213 5.24 -21.96 88.00
C ALA A 213 3.87 -22.63 88.34
N ALA A 214 3.80 -23.77 89.07
CA ALA A 214 2.51 -24.42 89.42
C ALA A 214 2.45 -25.27 90.72
N LYS A 215 1.92 -24.65 91.79
CA LYS A 215 1.09 -25.16 92.92
C LYS A 215 1.04 -26.67 93.33
N LYS A 216 1.32 -26.90 94.64
CA LYS A 216 0.65 -27.83 95.61
C LYS A 216 0.82 -29.38 95.57
N LYS A 217 1.92 -29.83 96.18
CA LYS A 217 1.99 -30.56 97.50
C LYS A 217 0.98 -31.70 97.82
N THR A 218 1.48 -32.95 97.92
CA THR A 218 1.04 -33.98 98.89
C THR A 218 2.20 -34.87 99.42
N LEU A 219 2.41 -34.82 100.74
CA LEU A 219 2.86 -35.88 101.67
C LEU A 219 3.96 -36.93 101.28
N ALA A 220 5.16 -36.87 101.91
CA ALA A 220 5.66 -37.90 102.87
C ALA A 220 7.17 -37.82 103.30
N LYS A 221 7.41 -37.41 104.56
CA LYS A 221 8.21 -38.10 105.63
C LYS A 221 9.76 -38.31 105.51
N LYS A 222 10.47 -37.90 106.60
CA LYS A 222 11.91 -38.12 106.99
C LYS A 222 12.99 -37.39 106.15
N LYS A 223 14.18 -37.03 106.69
CA LYS A 223 14.63 -36.68 108.07
C LYS A 223 16.03 -36.02 107.95
N SER A 224 16.38 -35.12 108.90
CA SER A 224 17.75 -34.60 109.18
C SER A 224 18.28 -33.57 108.16
N GLU A 225 19.11 -32.58 108.52
CA GLU A 225 19.43 -32.01 109.85
C GLU A 225 20.13 -30.65 109.68
N LEU A 226 19.66 -29.58 110.32
CA LEU A 226 20.43 -28.33 110.48
C LEU A 226 20.06 -27.60 111.78
N ILE A 227 21.09 -27.06 112.41
CA ILE A 227 21.13 -26.22 113.63
C ILE A 227 21.95 -24.97 113.22
N PRO A 228 21.81 -23.76 113.82
CA PRO A 228 20.86 -23.26 114.82
C PRO A 228 20.01 -22.08 114.30
N THR A 229 19.14 -21.52 115.15
CA THR A 229 18.95 -20.06 115.25
C THR A 229 18.41 -19.70 116.64
N ASP A 230 18.73 -18.51 117.14
CA ASP A 230 18.50 -18.14 118.54
C ASP A 230 17.03 -18.04 118.95
N ALA A 231 16.76 -18.42 120.20
CA ALA A 231 15.49 -18.24 120.89
C ALA A 231 15.74 -17.72 122.31
N ASP A 232 16.41 -16.57 122.41
CA ASP A 232 16.62 -15.91 123.70
C ASP A 232 15.34 -15.19 124.15
N GLY A 233 14.61 -15.83 125.06
CA GLY A 233 13.32 -15.38 125.56
C GLY A 233 12.86 -16.25 126.75
N PRO A 234 12.56 -15.67 127.92
CA PRO A 234 12.34 -16.44 129.14
C PRO A 234 11.02 -17.23 129.11
N LEU A 235 11.10 -18.54 128.90
CA LEU A 235 9.96 -19.45 128.99
C LEU A 235 9.53 -19.64 130.45
N TYR A 236 8.52 -18.87 130.85
CA TYR A 236 7.88 -18.91 132.16
C TYR A 236 7.19 -20.28 132.41
N LEU A 237 7.87 -21.18 133.12
CA LEU A 237 7.37 -22.50 133.49
C LEU A 237 6.18 -22.39 134.47
N PRO A 238 5.00 -22.97 134.16
CA PRO A 238 3.85 -22.91 135.06
C PRO A 238 4.14 -23.57 136.41
N TYR A 239 3.72 -22.92 137.51
CA TYR A 239 3.96 -23.40 138.88
C TYR A 239 3.53 -24.85 139.12
N LYS A 240 2.40 -25.30 138.54
CA LYS A 240 1.96 -26.70 138.64
C LYS A 240 2.93 -27.69 137.99
N THR A 241 3.58 -27.31 136.88
CA THR A 241 4.62 -28.12 136.24
C THR A 241 5.87 -28.15 137.11
N LEU A 242 6.32 -26.99 137.62
CA LEU A 242 7.49 -26.91 138.50
C LEU A 242 7.31 -27.76 139.78
N VAL A 243 6.16 -27.64 140.46
CA VAL A 243 5.83 -28.44 141.65
C VAL A 243 5.76 -29.93 141.31
N SER A 244 5.13 -30.30 140.17
CA SER A 244 5.07 -31.70 139.74
C SER A 244 6.43 -32.28 139.38
N THR A 245 7.35 -31.48 138.83
CA THR A 245 8.73 -31.91 138.56
C THR A 245 9.47 -32.12 139.88
N ILE A 246 9.44 -31.14 140.79
CA ILE A 246 10.11 -31.23 142.10
C ILE A 246 9.56 -32.39 142.93
N SER A 247 8.24 -32.64 142.95
CA SER A 247 7.65 -33.78 143.66
C SER A 247 7.81 -35.13 142.95
N SER A 248 8.44 -35.15 141.76
CA SER A 248 8.79 -36.37 141.02
C SER A 248 10.29 -36.66 140.99
N MET A 249 11.12 -35.72 141.44
CA MET A 249 12.55 -35.89 141.57
C MET A 249 12.88 -36.56 142.91
N VAL A 250 13.54 -37.72 142.84
CA VAL A 250 14.11 -38.41 144.00
C VAL A 250 15.53 -37.88 144.19
N PHE A 251 15.70 -36.90 145.07
CA PHE A 251 17.01 -36.40 145.48
C PHE A 251 17.80 -37.52 146.18
N SER A 252 19.10 -37.64 145.90
CA SER A 252 19.99 -38.39 146.79
C SER A 252 20.14 -37.66 148.13
N GLU A 253 20.55 -38.35 149.19
CA GLU A 253 20.60 -37.78 150.54
C GLU A 253 21.49 -36.51 150.61
N GLY A 254 22.63 -36.51 149.89
CA GLY A 254 23.51 -35.33 149.79
C GLY A 254 22.90 -34.18 148.99
N GLU A 255 22.18 -34.45 147.90
CA GLU A 255 21.48 -33.40 147.13
C GLU A 255 20.29 -32.83 147.91
N ALA A 256 19.59 -33.67 148.69
CA ALA A 256 18.55 -33.24 149.61
C ALA A 256 19.13 -32.36 150.73
N GLN A 257 20.26 -32.76 151.30
CA GLN A 257 20.97 -31.98 152.33
C GLN A 257 21.51 -30.65 151.77
N GLN A 258 22.02 -30.61 150.54
CA GLN A 258 22.47 -29.38 149.90
C GLN A 258 21.31 -28.47 149.45
N LEU A 259 20.15 -29.04 149.09
CA LEU A 259 18.92 -28.27 148.90
C LEU A 259 18.40 -27.70 150.23
N ILE A 260 18.48 -28.47 151.32
CA ILE A 260 18.17 -28.01 152.68
C ILE A 260 19.13 -26.90 153.11
N GLU A 261 20.43 -27.04 152.86
CA GLU A 261 21.46 -26.01 153.12
C GLU A 261 21.11 -24.69 152.41
N ILE A 262 20.87 -24.73 151.10
CA ILE A 262 20.50 -23.56 150.27
C ILE A 262 19.14 -22.95 150.68
N LEU A 263 18.18 -23.76 151.16
CA LEU A 263 16.90 -23.28 151.67
C LEU A 263 17.01 -22.71 153.09
N THR A 264 17.91 -23.23 153.92
CA THR A 264 18.12 -22.78 155.32
C THR A 264 18.91 -21.47 155.35
N ASP A 265 19.94 -21.33 154.51
CA ASP A 265 20.70 -20.08 154.33
C ASP A 265 19.84 -18.90 153.85
N LYS A 266 18.65 -19.18 153.28
CA LYS A 266 17.64 -18.16 152.92
C LYS A 266 16.45 -18.07 153.88
N ALA A 267 16.38 -18.89 154.92
CA ALA A 267 15.23 -18.98 155.83
C ALA A 267 15.58 -18.55 157.26
N GLY A 268 15.68 -17.24 157.47
CA GLY A 268 15.57 -16.65 158.81
C GLY A 268 16.84 -16.00 159.38
N VAL A 269 17.25 -14.87 158.80
CA VAL A 269 18.05 -13.89 159.56
C VAL A 269 17.12 -13.22 160.58
N GLN A 270 17.08 -13.74 161.80
CA GLN A 270 16.43 -13.09 162.93
C GLN A 270 17.20 -13.33 164.25
N ASP A 271 17.06 -12.38 165.17
CA ASP A 271 17.59 -12.38 166.54
C ASP A 271 19.11 -12.50 166.73
N THR A 272 19.83 -11.66 165.99
CA THR A 272 21.15 -11.12 166.40
C THR A 272 21.01 -10.22 167.64
N TRP A 273 20.59 -10.77 168.79
CA TRP A 273 20.33 -10.01 170.01
C TRP A 273 21.26 -10.41 171.17
N HIS A 274 21.95 -9.38 171.70
CA HIS A 274 22.62 -9.32 173.01
C HIS A 274 24.02 -9.93 173.20
N THR A 275 25.02 -9.29 172.58
CA THR A 275 26.02 -8.55 173.37
C THR A 275 26.18 -7.13 172.79
N ALA A 276 26.36 -6.03 173.53
CA ALA A 276 26.27 -5.82 174.98
C ALA A 276 25.81 -4.38 175.34
N THR A 277 25.16 -4.25 176.50
CA THR A 277 25.12 -3.08 177.44
C THR A 277 24.84 -1.62 176.97
N GLN A 278 23.91 -1.00 177.73
CA GLN A 278 23.71 0.44 178.02
C GLN A 278 22.96 1.37 177.03
N LYS A 279 21.73 1.73 177.48
CA LYS A 279 21.04 3.04 177.30
C LYS A 279 20.65 3.47 175.87
N GLY A 280 19.67 2.77 175.30
CA GLY A 280 18.81 3.28 174.22
C GLY A 280 17.45 2.57 174.25
N ASP A 281 16.37 3.27 173.88
CA ASP A 281 15.01 2.69 173.83
C ASP A 281 14.85 1.83 172.55
N PRO A 282 14.56 0.51 172.64
CA PRO A 282 14.43 -0.37 171.48
C PRO A 282 13.35 0.08 170.49
N VAL A 283 12.30 0.79 170.92
CA VAL A 283 11.25 1.30 170.04
C VAL A 283 11.83 2.31 169.04
N THR A 284 12.79 3.13 169.45
CA THR A 284 13.43 4.12 168.58
C THR A 284 14.31 3.48 167.51
N THR A 285 15.04 2.40 167.87
CA THR A 285 15.85 1.63 166.92
C THR A 285 14.99 0.91 165.89
N LEU A 286 13.88 0.28 166.32
CA LEU A 286 12.92 -0.36 165.42
C LEU A 286 12.24 0.67 164.49
N LYS A 287 11.88 1.86 165.00
CA LYS A 287 11.33 2.94 164.16
C LYS A 287 12.32 3.42 163.11
N ARG A 288 13.60 3.64 163.48
CA ARG A 288 14.65 3.99 162.52
C ARG A 288 14.89 2.87 161.48
N GLN A 289 14.80 1.60 161.86
CA GLN A 289 14.88 0.49 160.92
C GLN A 289 13.66 0.41 159.98
N LEU A 290 12.47 0.75 160.47
CA LEU A 290 11.26 0.87 159.64
C LEU A 290 11.43 2.02 158.63
N GLU A 291 11.83 3.21 159.08
CA GLU A 291 12.05 4.39 158.21
C GLU A 291 13.14 4.12 157.13
N GLU A 292 14.23 3.42 157.48
CA GLU A 292 15.26 3.02 156.51
C GLU A 292 14.72 1.96 155.51
N ARG A 293 13.79 1.09 155.92
CA ARG A 293 13.15 0.07 155.06
C ARG A 293 12.06 0.65 154.17
N GLU A 294 11.26 1.58 154.66
CA GLU A 294 10.30 2.35 153.87
C GLU A 294 11.02 3.19 152.80
N LYS A 295 12.17 3.78 153.15
CA LYS A 295 13.06 4.47 152.20
C LYS A 295 13.68 3.52 151.15
N GLN A 296 14.10 2.31 151.56
CA GLN A 296 14.57 1.28 150.62
C GLN A 296 13.47 0.85 149.66
N LEU A 297 12.24 0.61 150.16
CA LEU A 297 11.07 0.27 149.34
C LEU A 297 10.67 1.42 148.39
N ALA A 298 10.78 2.67 148.83
CA ALA A 298 10.52 3.84 147.98
C ALA A 298 11.54 3.96 146.83
N ALA A 299 12.83 3.74 147.12
CA ALA A 299 13.88 3.72 146.10
C ALA A 299 13.70 2.54 145.11
N GLU A 300 13.41 1.33 145.61
CA GLU A 300 13.14 0.17 144.75
C GLU A 300 11.89 0.36 143.88
N GLN A 301 10.85 1.03 144.40
CA GLN A 301 9.65 1.40 143.64
C GLN A 301 9.94 2.49 142.60
N GLU A 302 10.84 3.44 142.89
CA GLU A 302 11.31 4.44 141.92
C GLU A 302 12.14 3.79 140.80
N ASP A 303 13.12 2.95 141.14
CA ASP A 303 13.93 2.16 140.19
C ASP A 303 13.05 1.23 139.34
N ALA A 304 12.07 0.54 139.93
CA ALA A 304 11.10 -0.27 139.20
C ALA A 304 10.23 0.58 138.25
N SER A 305 9.91 1.82 138.64
CA SER A 305 9.19 2.76 137.76
C SER A 305 10.08 3.24 136.60
N ALA A 306 11.37 3.51 136.85
CA ALA A 306 12.35 3.91 135.85
C ALA A 306 12.63 2.78 134.86
N ALA A 307 12.84 1.55 135.35
CA ALA A 307 12.97 0.35 134.53
C ALA A 307 11.72 0.11 133.67
N LYS A 308 10.52 0.27 134.24
CA LYS A 308 9.24 0.16 133.52
C LYS A 308 9.07 1.24 132.46
N ASN A 309 9.55 2.46 132.69
CA ASN A 309 9.55 3.54 131.70
C ASN A 309 10.55 3.25 130.57
N LYS A 310 11.79 2.88 130.90
CA LYS A 310 12.80 2.49 129.91
C LYS A 310 12.37 1.29 129.06
N LEU A 311 11.65 0.32 129.63
CA LEU A 311 11.09 -0.82 128.90
C LEU A 311 9.95 -0.38 127.95
N ARG A 312 9.11 0.60 128.33
CA ARG A 312 8.12 1.22 127.43
C ARG A 312 8.80 1.97 126.28
N GLU A 313 9.88 2.69 126.55
CA GLU A 313 10.66 3.43 125.54
C GLU A 313 11.30 2.47 124.54
N LEU A 314 12.02 1.44 125.01
CA LEU A 314 12.58 0.38 124.16
C LEU A 314 11.48 -0.36 123.36
N THR A 315 10.29 -0.56 123.94
CA THR A 315 9.14 -1.15 123.22
C THR A 315 8.64 -0.21 122.11
N LYS A 316 8.61 1.10 122.36
CA LYS A 316 8.22 2.13 121.38
C LYS A 316 9.26 2.28 120.27
N GLU A 317 10.54 2.24 120.60
CA GLU A 317 11.64 2.24 119.62
C GLU A 317 11.62 0.97 118.76
N LEU A 318 11.47 -0.21 119.37
CA LEU A 318 11.31 -1.47 118.65
C LEU A 318 10.08 -1.47 117.73
N ALA A 319 8.97 -0.85 118.15
CA ALA A 319 7.79 -0.69 117.31
C ALA A 319 8.02 0.31 116.15
N ALA A 320 8.72 1.42 116.40
CA ALA A 320 9.08 2.39 115.38
C ALA A 320 10.07 1.82 114.36
N GLU A 321 11.06 1.03 114.79
CA GLU A 321 12.02 0.40 113.90
C GLU A 321 11.36 -0.71 113.06
N LYS A 322 10.44 -1.49 113.65
CA LYS A 322 9.59 -2.42 112.88
C LYS A 322 8.70 -1.70 111.86
N ALA A 323 8.21 -0.50 112.17
CA ALA A 323 7.47 0.30 111.20
C ALA A 323 8.38 0.80 110.06
N LYS A 324 9.62 1.22 110.36
CA LYS A 324 10.62 1.60 109.34
C LYS A 324 11.00 0.42 108.45
N THR A 325 11.29 -0.75 109.01
CA THR A 325 11.70 -1.92 108.20
C THR A 325 10.57 -2.38 107.29
N VAL A 326 9.32 -2.40 107.75
CA VAL A 326 8.14 -2.66 106.88
C VAL A 326 7.97 -1.58 105.81
N ALA A 327 8.22 -0.29 106.12
CA ALA A 327 8.16 0.80 105.15
C ALA A 327 9.29 0.77 104.11
N VAL A 328 10.43 0.15 104.43
CA VAL A 328 11.51 -0.13 103.45
C VAL A 328 11.20 -1.40 102.65
N GLU A 329 10.71 -2.45 103.29
CA GLU A 329 10.34 -3.71 102.63
C GLU A 329 9.21 -3.52 101.61
N THR A 330 8.21 -2.68 101.90
CA THR A 330 7.15 -2.30 100.95
C THR A 330 7.70 -1.54 99.76
N LYS A 331 8.52 -0.50 99.97
CA LYS A 331 9.20 0.24 98.88
C LYS A 331 10.07 -0.64 98.01
N LEU A 332 10.80 -1.61 98.60
CA LEU A 332 11.60 -2.57 97.83
C LEU A 332 10.71 -3.52 97.02
N LYS A 333 9.57 -3.97 97.56
CA LYS A 333 8.58 -4.78 96.80
C LYS A 333 7.95 -3.99 95.66
N GLU A 334 7.61 -2.71 95.88
CA GLU A 334 7.10 -1.80 94.84
C GLU A 334 8.13 -1.61 93.72
N GLN A 335 9.42 -1.40 94.06
CA GLN A 335 10.50 -1.31 93.07
C GLN A 335 10.73 -2.62 92.32
N LEU A 336 10.64 -3.77 93.00
CA LEU A 336 10.79 -5.09 92.38
C LEU A 336 9.65 -5.34 91.37
N LEU A 337 8.39 -5.09 91.77
CA LEU A 337 7.22 -5.17 90.88
C LEU A 337 7.32 -4.21 89.69
N ALA A 338 7.82 -2.98 89.90
CA ALA A 338 8.05 -2.04 88.81
C ALA A 338 9.10 -2.57 87.81
N ARG A 339 10.19 -3.17 88.28
CA ARG A 339 11.20 -3.80 87.40
C ARG A 339 10.69 -5.06 86.72
N GLU A 340 9.84 -5.84 87.37
CA GLU A 340 9.18 -7.01 86.79
C GLU A 340 8.22 -6.60 85.66
N GLN A 341 7.50 -5.48 85.82
CA GLN A 341 6.69 -4.86 84.78
C GLN A 341 7.56 -4.29 83.63
N GLU A 342 8.67 -3.61 83.93
CA GLU A 342 9.63 -3.14 82.91
C GLU A 342 10.19 -4.31 82.08
N ILE A 343 10.62 -5.40 82.72
CA ILE A 343 11.11 -6.62 82.06
C ILE A 343 10.02 -7.20 81.14
N THR A 344 8.79 -7.33 81.64
CA THR A 344 7.64 -7.80 80.87
C THR A 344 7.38 -6.90 79.65
N ALA A 345 7.44 -5.57 79.81
CA ALA A 345 7.25 -4.59 78.74
C ALA A 345 8.42 -4.53 77.74
N VAL A 346 9.64 -4.89 78.14
CA VAL A 346 10.78 -5.10 77.23
C VAL A 346 10.59 -6.40 76.44
N GLN A 347 10.24 -7.50 77.12
CA GLN A 347 10.02 -8.80 76.49
C GLN A 347 8.88 -8.77 75.47
N ALA A 348 7.77 -8.09 75.78
CA ALA A 348 6.66 -7.89 74.86
C ALA A 348 7.06 -7.07 73.62
N ARG A 349 7.83 -5.97 73.79
CA ARG A 349 8.35 -5.17 72.65
C ARG A 349 9.34 -5.95 71.79
N MET A 350 10.21 -6.75 72.42
CA MET A 350 11.14 -7.63 71.73
C MET A 350 10.39 -8.70 70.91
N GLN A 351 9.36 -9.33 71.48
CA GLN A 351 8.55 -10.33 70.79
C GLN A 351 7.75 -9.71 69.63
N ALA A 352 7.20 -8.51 69.79
CA ALA A 352 6.54 -7.78 68.72
C ALA A 352 7.50 -7.46 67.56
N SER A 353 8.69 -6.92 67.86
CA SER A 353 9.73 -6.64 66.86
C SER A 353 10.20 -7.90 66.13
N TYR A 354 10.35 -9.04 66.81
CA TYR A 354 10.63 -10.31 66.15
C TYR A 354 9.48 -10.75 65.22
N GLN A 355 8.22 -10.60 65.63
CA GLN A 355 7.08 -10.93 64.79
C GLN A 355 7.02 -10.03 63.55
N ASP A 356 7.27 -8.72 63.70
CA ASP A 356 7.31 -7.78 62.58
C ASP A 356 8.45 -8.10 61.59
N HIS A 357 9.65 -8.45 62.07
CA HIS A 357 10.74 -8.90 61.20
C HIS A 357 10.45 -10.24 60.52
N VAL A 358 9.73 -11.17 61.16
CA VAL A 358 9.25 -12.41 60.51
C VAL A 358 8.22 -12.09 59.43
N ASN A 359 7.28 -11.18 59.70
CA ASN A 359 6.27 -10.73 58.74
C ASN A 359 6.92 -10.05 57.51
N GLU A 360 7.90 -9.17 57.74
CA GLU A 360 8.68 -8.51 56.70
C GLU A 360 9.50 -9.51 55.88
N THR A 361 10.18 -10.46 56.54
CA THR A 361 10.96 -11.52 55.88
C THR A 361 10.06 -12.40 55.00
N GLN A 362 8.87 -12.78 55.48
CA GLN A 362 7.90 -13.52 54.67
C GLN A 362 7.38 -12.70 53.49
N GLN A 363 7.13 -11.39 53.66
CA GLN A 363 6.70 -10.52 52.57
C GLN A 363 7.80 -10.35 51.52
N LEU A 364 9.08 -10.25 51.93
CA LEU A 364 10.23 -10.20 51.04
C LEU A 364 10.43 -11.52 50.31
N GLN A 365 10.30 -12.68 50.98
CA GLN A 365 10.31 -13.99 50.30
C GLN A 365 9.16 -14.15 49.30
N GLY A 366 7.96 -13.62 49.60
CA GLY A 366 6.82 -13.59 48.67
C GLY A 366 7.10 -12.73 47.43
N LYS A 367 7.70 -11.54 47.61
CA LYS A 367 8.17 -10.67 46.52
C LYS A 367 9.26 -11.34 45.67
N ILE A 368 10.24 -11.99 46.31
CA ILE A 368 11.30 -12.74 45.60
C ILE A 368 10.69 -13.87 44.77
N ARG A 369 9.78 -14.67 45.34
CA ARG A 369 9.13 -15.78 44.62
C ARG A 369 8.29 -15.31 43.44
N THR A 370 7.52 -14.23 43.59
CA THR A 370 6.72 -13.66 42.49
C THR A 370 7.58 -13.01 41.40
N LEU A 371 8.73 -12.42 41.75
CA LEU A 371 9.71 -11.93 40.77
C LEU A 371 10.42 -13.08 40.05
N GLN A 372 10.77 -14.18 40.74
CA GLN A 372 11.30 -15.40 40.12
C GLN A 372 10.29 -16.01 39.15
N GLU A 373 9.03 -16.15 39.57
CA GLU A 373 7.93 -16.66 38.75
C GLU A 373 7.66 -15.78 37.52
N GLN A 374 7.78 -14.45 37.62
CA GLN A 374 7.71 -13.55 36.47
C GLN A 374 8.94 -13.66 35.55
N LEU A 375 10.14 -13.87 36.10
CA LEU A 375 11.38 -14.02 35.34
C LEU A 375 11.46 -15.38 34.61
N GLU A 376 10.83 -16.41 35.14
CA GLU A 376 10.74 -17.74 34.51
C GLU A 376 9.61 -17.81 33.48
N ASN A 377 8.39 -17.36 33.84
CA ASN A 377 7.25 -17.39 32.93
C ASN A 377 7.31 -16.32 31.82
N GLY A 378 7.99 -15.19 32.04
CA GLY A 378 8.09 -14.11 31.05
C GLY A 378 8.75 -14.54 29.73
N PRO A 379 10.02 -15.00 29.74
CA PRO A 379 10.71 -15.52 28.56
C PRO A 379 10.02 -16.75 27.98
N SER A 380 9.48 -17.64 28.82
CA SER A 380 8.71 -18.81 28.38
C SER A 380 7.46 -18.41 27.58
N THR A 381 6.70 -17.44 28.07
CA THR A 381 5.50 -16.90 27.39
C THR A 381 5.87 -16.17 26.09
N GLN A 382 6.97 -15.41 26.08
CA GLN A 382 7.45 -14.76 24.86
C GLN A 382 7.92 -15.77 23.80
N LEU A 383 8.67 -16.80 24.21
CA LEU A 383 9.11 -17.88 23.32
C LEU A 383 7.91 -18.65 22.75
N ALA A 384 6.91 -18.97 23.56
CA ALA A 384 5.68 -19.63 23.10
C ALA A 384 4.91 -18.78 22.06
N ARG A 385 4.81 -17.46 22.26
CA ARG A 385 4.23 -16.55 21.26
C ARG A 385 5.05 -16.52 19.97
N LEU A 386 6.36 -16.34 20.06
CA LEU A 386 7.24 -16.32 18.88
C LEU A 386 7.22 -17.65 18.12
N GLN A 387 7.06 -18.79 18.80
CA GLN A 387 6.83 -20.10 18.18
C GLN A 387 5.47 -20.19 17.49
N GLN A 388 4.39 -19.69 18.12
CA GLN A 388 3.06 -19.64 17.53
C GLN A 388 3.02 -18.72 16.29
N GLU A 389 3.61 -17.53 16.38
CA GLU A 389 3.78 -16.58 15.27
C GLU A 389 4.60 -17.21 14.13
N ASN A 390 5.67 -17.94 14.45
CA ASN A 390 6.43 -18.71 13.45
C ASN A 390 5.61 -19.83 12.79
N SER A 391 4.69 -20.49 13.51
CA SER A 391 3.76 -21.45 12.90
C SER A 391 2.84 -20.72 11.93
N ILE A 392 2.14 -19.68 12.40
CA ILE A 392 1.19 -18.91 11.60
C ILE A 392 1.86 -18.35 10.33
N LEU A 393 3.10 -17.85 10.43
CA LEU A 393 3.86 -17.37 9.28
C LEU A 393 4.25 -18.48 8.29
N ARG A 394 4.61 -19.68 8.76
CA ARG A 394 4.85 -20.84 7.88
C ARG A 394 3.56 -21.33 7.24
N ASP A 395 2.47 -21.40 7.99
CA ASP A 395 1.18 -21.87 7.51
C ASP A 395 0.60 -20.89 6.47
N ALA A 396 0.72 -19.58 6.72
CA ALA A 396 0.38 -18.54 5.76
C ALA A 396 1.29 -18.53 4.52
N LEU A 397 2.60 -18.74 4.68
CA LEU A 397 3.54 -18.87 3.56
C LEU A 397 3.21 -20.10 2.69
N ASN A 398 2.98 -21.27 3.32
CA ASN A 398 2.59 -22.50 2.63
C ASN A 398 1.25 -22.32 1.91
N GLN A 399 0.28 -21.63 2.52
CA GLN A 399 -1.01 -21.33 1.91
C GLN A 399 -0.86 -20.36 0.72
N ALA A 400 -0.03 -19.32 0.83
CA ALA A 400 0.24 -18.37 -0.25
C ALA A 400 0.98 -19.03 -1.42
N THR A 401 1.99 -19.86 -1.15
CA THR A 401 2.70 -20.67 -2.15
C THR A 401 1.73 -21.61 -2.86
N SER A 402 0.97 -22.41 -2.11
CA SER A 402 0.00 -23.36 -2.69
C SER A 402 -1.11 -22.66 -3.49
N GLN A 403 -1.58 -21.49 -3.04
CA GLN A 403 -2.56 -20.68 -3.79
C GLN A 403 -1.93 -20.12 -5.07
N THR A 404 -0.66 -19.73 -5.05
CA THR A 404 0.07 -19.20 -6.22
C THR A 404 0.34 -20.31 -7.23
N GLU A 405 0.83 -21.47 -6.79
CA GLU A 405 0.98 -22.69 -7.61
C GLU A 405 -0.36 -23.14 -8.20
N SER A 406 -1.46 -23.06 -7.44
CA SER A 406 -2.80 -23.40 -7.92
C SER A 406 -3.30 -22.43 -9.00
N LYS A 407 -3.10 -21.11 -8.82
CA LYS A 407 -3.41 -20.09 -9.84
C LYS A 407 -2.57 -20.31 -11.11
N GLN A 408 -1.25 -20.44 -10.96
CA GLN A 408 -0.34 -20.69 -12.08
C GLN A 408 -0.69 -21.97 -12.84
N ASN A 409 -1.03 -23.06 -12.16
CA ASN A 409 -1.48 -24.29 -12.82
C ASN A 409 -2.83 -24.11 -13.55
N ALA A 410 -3.76 -23.31 -13.01
CA ALA A 410 -5.03 -23.01 -13.67
C ALA A 410 -4.84 -22.11 -14.92
N GLU A 411 -3.96 -21.10 -14.83
CA GLU A 411 -3.57 -20.25 -15.96
C GLU A 411 -2.84 -21.05 -17.04
N LEU A 412 -1.88 -21.90 -16.66
CA LEU A 412 -1.14 -22.78 -17.58
C LEU A 412 -2.08 -23.82 -18.23
N ALA A 413 -3.08 -24.33 -17.51
CA ALA A 413 -4.15 -25.15 -18.09
C ALA A 413 -5.02 -24.36 -19.08
N LYS A 414 -5.37 -23.11 -18.78
CA LYS A 414 -6.12 -22.21 -19.68
C LYS A 414 -5.32 -21.87 -20.94
N LEU A 415 -4.03 -21.55 -20.82
CA LEU A 415 -3.14 -21.35 -21.97
C LEU A 415 -3.01 -22.63 -22.82
N ARG A 416 -2.90 -23.81 -22.20
CA ARG A 416 -2.93 -25.10 -22.93
C ARG A 416 -4.25 -25.30 -23.69
N GLN A 417 -5.38 -24.96 -23.08
CA GLN A 417 -6.70 -25.02 -23.73
C GLN A 417 -6.82 -24.01 -24.88
N GLU A 418 -6.30 -22.79 -24.72
CA GLU A 418 -6.29 -21.75 -25.75
C GLU A 418 -5.37 -22.11 -26.92
N CYS A 419 -4.17 -22.63 -26.67
CA CYS A 419 -3.31 -23.20 -27.71
C CYS A 419 -3.99 -24.39 -28.43
N SER A 420 -4.70 -25.26 -27.70
CA SER A 420 -5.46 -26.36 -28.31
C SER A 420 -6.64 -25.86 -29.17
N LYS A 421 -7.32 -24.80 -28.75
CA LYS A 421 -8.40 -24.13 -29.51
C LYS A 421 -7.85 -23.44 -30.77
N LEU A 422 -6.74 -22.71 -30.66
CA LEU A 422 -6.09 -22.05 -31.79
C LEU A 422 -5.52 -23.06 -32.80
N MET A 423 -4.95 -24.19 -32.35
CA MET A 423 -4.56 -25.28 -33.26
C MET A 423 -5.77 -25.87 -33.99
N LYS A 424 -6.91 -26.04 -33.31
CA LYS A 424 -8.15 -26.54 -33.94
C LYS A 424 -8.70 -25.54 -34.96
N GLU A 425 -8.79 -24.26 -34.62
CA GLU A 425 -9.21 -23.20 -35.54
C GLU A 425 -8.25 -23.02 -36.72
N LEU A 426 -6.96 -23.24 -36.52
CA LEU A 426 -5.96 -23.23 -37.59
C LEU A 426 -6.15 -24.43 -38.54
N SER A 427 -6.42 -25.63 -38.03
CA SER A 427 -6.75 -26.80 -38.87
C SER A 427 -8.09 -26.62 -39.62
N GLU A 428 -9.10 -26.05 -38.97
CA GLU A 428 -10.39 -25.78 -39.63
C GLU A 428 -10.23 -24.72 -40.72
N LYS A 429 -9.42 -23.68 -40.50
CA LYS A 429 -9.09 -22.69 -41.53
C LYS A 429 -8.24 -23.26 -42.67
N SER A 430 -7.28 -24.16 -42.40
CA SER A 430 -6.49 -24.77 -43.47
C SER A 430 -7.30 -25.77 -44.29
N GLU A 431 -8.23 -26.50 -43.68
CA GLU A 431 -9.22 -27.32 -44.39
C GLU A 431 -10.18 -26.48 -45.25
N MET A 432 -10.69 -25.35 -44.74
CA MET A 432 -11.52 -24.45 -45.55
C MET A 432 -10.74 -23.79 -46.69
N LEU A 433 -9.52 -23.33 -46.45
CA LEU A 433 -8.66 -22.77 -47.50
C LEU A 433 -8.34 -23.82 -48.58
N HIS A 434 -8.10 -25.07 -48.21
CA HIS A 434 -7.92 -26.16 -49.17
C HIS A 434 -9.20 -26.44 -49.99
N GLN A 435 -10.37 -26.34 -49.38
CA GLN A 435 -11.66 -26.41 -50.08
C GLN A 435 -11.85 -25.23 -51.04
N GLU A 436 -11.51 -24.00 -50.65
CA GLU A 436 -11.55 -22.81 -51.51
C GLU A 436 -10.57 -22.91 -52.68
N GLU A 437 -9.33 -23.39 -52.46
CA GLU A 437 -8.39 -23.68 -53.55
C GLU A 437 -8.97 -24.69 -54.54
N GLN A 438 -9.61 -25.76 -54.05
CA GLN A 438 -10.20 -26.78 -54.91
C GLN A 438 -11.43 -26.25 -55.66
N GLN A 439 -12.22 -25.37 -55.04
CA GLN A 439 -13.28 -24.62 -55.74
C GLN A 439 -12.72 -23.68 -56.80
N LYS A 440 -11.63 -22.95 -56.50
CA LYS A 440 -10.93 -22.08 -57.46
C LYS A 440 -10.42 -22.87 -58.66
N LYS A 441 -9.74 -24.01 -58.45
CA LYS A 441 -9.30 -24.93 -59.51
C LYS A 441 -10.47 -25.42 -60.37
N ASN A 442 -11.61 -25.75 -59.75
CA ASN A 442 -12.83 -26.15 -60.47
C ASN A 442 -13.47 -25.00 -61.28
N LEU A 443 -13.39 -23.75 -60.80
CA LEU A 443 -13.86 -22.57 -61.53
C LEU A 443 -12.91 -22.17 -62.67
N GLU A 444 -11.60 -22.30 -62.46
CA GLU A 444 -10.55 -22.08 -63.46
C GLU A 444 -10.67 -23.07 -64.64
N ILE A 445 -10.88 -24.36 -64.35
CA ILE A 445 -11.18 -25.39 -65.37
C ILE A 445 -12.45 -25.04 -66.17
N LYS A 446 -13.51 -24.52 -65.51
CA LYS A 446 -14.73 -24.06 -66.20
C LYS A 446 -14.46 -22.81 -67.05
N SER A 447 -13.67 -21.86 -66.54
CA SER A 447 -13.28 -20.64 -67.26
C SER A 447 -12.54 -21.00 -68.56
N ALA A 448 -11.53 -21.88 -68.47
CA ALA A 448 -10.78 -22.36 -69.64
C ALA A 448 -11.66 -23.20 -70.62
N ALA A 449 -12.74 -23.81 -70.15
CA ALA A 449 -13.72 -24.48 -71.02
C ALA A 449 -14.61 -23.47 -71.76
N TYR A 450 -15.11 -22.43 -71.07
CA TYR A 450 -15.86 -21.34 -71.72
C TYR A 450 -15.00 -20.52 -72.68
N GLU A 451 -13.73 -20.27 -72.33
CA GLU A 451 -12.77 -19.61 -73.22
C GLU A 451 -12.55 -20.41 -74.51
N LYS A 452 -12.42 -21.75 -74.42
CA LYS A 452 -12.38 -22.62 -75.60
C LYS A 452 -13.67 -22.55 -76.42
N GLN A 453 -14.83 -22.48 -75.77
CA GLN A 453 -16.12 -22.34 -76.46
C GLN A 453 -16.25 -20.98 -77.17
N ILE A 454 -15.81 -19.89 -76.55
CA ILE A 454 -15.77 -18.54 -77.14
C ILE A 454 -14.83 -18.54 -78.36
N ASN A 455 -13.63 -19.12 -78.24
CA ASN A 455 -12.70 -19.23 -79.36
C ASN A 455 -13.29 -20.06 -80.53
N GLN A 456 -13.99 -21.16 -80.27
CA GLN A 456 -14.67 -21.96 -81.30
C GLN A 456 -15.83 -21.20 -81.98
N LEU A 457 -16.58 -20.40 -81.22
CA LEU A 457 -17.60 -19.51 -81.77
C LEU A 457 -16.97 -18.39 -82.60
N GLN A 458 -15.82 -17.85 -82.18
CA GLN A 458 -15.11 -16.82 -82.94
C GLN A 458 -14.46 -17.36 -84.23
N THR A 459 -13.97 -18.60 -84.25
CA THR A 459 -13.47 -19.23 -85.50
C THR A 459 -14.62 -19.52 -86.46
N SER A 460 -15.72 -20.11 -85.99
CA SER A 460 -16.89 -20.37 -86.85
C SER A 460 -17.60 -19.08 -87.31
N GLN A 461 -17.57 -18.00 -86.52
CA GLN A 461 -17.97 -16.67 -86.98
C GLN A 461 -17.06 -16.18 -88.12
N LYS A 462 -15.74 -16.25 -87.97
CA LYS A 462 -14.78 -15.85 -89.03
C LYS A 462 -14.91 -16.72 -90.29
N GLU A 463 -15.19 -18.01 -90.16
CA GLU A 463 -15.46 -18.90 -91.29
C GLU A 463 -16.75 -18.51 -92.01
N THR A 464 -17.85 -18.28 -91.28
CA THR A 464 -19.11 -17.83 -91.89
C THR A 464 -18.98 -16.46 -92.54
N GLU A 465 -18.33 -15.51 -91.88
CA GLU A 465 -17.97 -14.19 -92.43
C GLU A 465 -17.15 -14.31 -93.72
N ALA A 466 -16.12 -15.16 -93.75
CA ALA A 466 -15.34 -15.42 -94.96
C ALA A 466 -16.17 -16.06 -96.09
N THR A 467 -17.12 -16.96 -95.78
CA THR A 467 -18.03 -17.50 -96.82
C THR A 467 -19.04 -16.47 -97.34
N LEU A 468 -19.47 -15.52 -96.51
CA LEU A 468 -20.33 -14.41 -96.92
C LEU A 468 -19.54 -13.40 -97.78
N GLN A 469 -18.31 -13.07 -97.39
CA GLN A 469 -17.38 -12.24 -98.16
C GLN A 469 -17.11 -12.85 -99.54
N LYS A 470 -16.81 -14.15 -99.61
CA LYS A 470 -16.63 -14.86 -100.89
C LYS A 470 -17.88 -14.81 -101.78
N ARG A 471 -19.08 -14.95 -101.20
CA ARG A 471 -20.35 -14.79 -101.95
C ARG A 471 -20.56 -13.35 -102.43
N LEU A 472 -20.18 -12.36 -101.63
CA LEU A 472 -20.24 -10.95 -102.03
C LEU A 472 -19.31 -10.66 -103.21
N GLU A 473 -18.11 -11.25 -103.23
CA GLU A 473 -17.16 -11.19 -104.33
C GLU A 473 -17.69 -11.91 -105.59
N GLU A 474 -18.26 -13.12 -105.44
CA GLU A 474 -18.91 -13.87 -106.54
C GLU A 474 -20.06 -13.08 -107.18
N VAL A 475 -20.95 -12.50 -106.35
CA VAL A 475 -22.06 -11.64 -106.82
C VAL A 475 -21.54 -10.33 -107.43
N SER A 476 -20.46 -9.76 -106.90
CA SER A 476 -19.83 -8.56 -107.48
C SER A 476 -19.19 -8.85 -108.84
N GLU A 477 -18.59 -10.03 -109.02
CA GLU A 477 -18.14 -10.49 -110.32
C GLU A 477 -19.30 -10.73 -111.29
N GLU A 478 -20.39 -11.37 -110.88
CA GLU A 478 -21.58 -11.57 -111.72
C GLU A 478 -22.23 -10.25 -112.12
N LEU A 479 -22.33 -9.29 -111.19
CA LEU A 479 -22.78 -7.93 -111.48
C LEU A 479 -21.85 -7.26 -112.50
N ARG A 480 -20.52 -7.38 -112.36
CA ARG A 480 -19.56 -6.83 -113.33
C ARG A 480 -19.65 -7.53 -114.70
N LYS A 481 -19.85 -8.84 -114.74
CA LYS A 481 -20.07 -9.63 -115.98
C LYS A 481 -21.36 -9.19 -116.68
N SER A 482 -22.45 -9.04 -115.92
CA SER A 482 -23.75 -8.54 -116.38
C SER A 482 -23.69 -7.09 -116.88
N GLN A 483 -23.00 -6.20 -116.15
CA GLN A 483 -22.77 -4.82 -116.57
C GLN A 483 -21.92 -4.75 -117.86
N THR A 484 -20.98 -5.68 -118.04
CA THR A 484 -20.16 -5.79 -119.26
C THR A 484 -21.00 -6.29 -120.44
N SER A 485 -21.84 -7.32 -120.26
CA SER A 485 -22.72 -7.81 -121.33
C SER A 485 -23.80 -6.80 -121.69
N TYR A 486 -24.36 -6.07 -120.71
CA TYR A 486 -25.26 -4.95 -120.94
C TYR A 486 -24.58 -3.83 -121.74
N LYS A 487 -23.35 -3.44 -121.39
CA LYS A 487 -22.57 -2.44 -122.15
C LYS A 487 -22.30 -2.90 -123.59
N ASN A 488 -21.97 -4.17 -123.81
CA ASN A 488 -21.79 -4.74 -125.15
C ASN A 488 -23.09 -4.72 -125.95
N LEU A 489 -24.21 -5.13 -125.34
CA LEU A 489 -25.53 -5.08 -125.96
C LEU A 489 -25.91 -3.64 -126.34
N LEU A 490 -25.59 -2.66 -125.50
CA LEU A 490 -25.81 -1.24 -125.77
C LEU A 490 -25.00 -0.80 -127.02
N ALA A 491 -23.71 -1.14 -127.08
CA ALA A 491 -22.86 -0.88 -128.24
C ALA A 491 -23.34 -1.61 -129.52
N ASP A 492 -23.91 -2.81 -129.40
CA ASP A 492 -24.49 -3.54 -130.54
C ASP A 492 -25.84 -2.93 -130.98
N THR A 493 -26.66 -2.39 -130.06
CA THR A 493 -27.82 -1.57 -130.46
C THR A 493 -27.42 -0.24 -131.10
N GLU A 494 -26.26 0.31 -130.76
CA GLU A 494 -25.70 1.52 -131.38
C GLU A 494 -25.15 1.22 -132.79
N LYS A 495 -24.46 0.08 -132.99
CA LYS A 495 -24.14 -0.45 -134.33
C LYS A 495 -25.40 -0.72 -135.16
N ALA A 496 -26.43 -1.32 -134.56
CA ALA A 496 -27.70 -1.57 -135.22
C ALA A 496 -28.40 -0.26 -135.63
N LYS A 497 -28.32 0.80 -134.81
CA LYS A 497 -28.76 2.15 -135.20
C LYS A 497 -27.92 2.73 -136.35
N GLY A 498 -26.59 2.55 -136.35
CA GLY A 498 -25.74 2.94 -137.47
C GLY A 498 -26.07 2.19 -138.77
N GLN A 499 -26.40 0.90 -138.68
CA GLN A 499 -26.91 0.11 -139.80
C GLN A 499 -28.30 0.57 -140.24
N GLN A 500 -29.22 0.86 -139.31
CA GLN A 500 -30.53 1.47 -139.60
C GLN A 500 -30.40 2.83 -140.28
N GLN A 501 -29.38 3.62 -139.93
CA GLN A 501 -29.09 4.91 -140.55
C GLN A 501 -28.49 4.74 -141.96
N SER A 502 -27.65 3.74 -142.18
CA SER A 502 -27.17 3.36 -143.53
C SER A 502 -28.32 2.81 -144.42
N ILE A 503 -29.25 2.05 -143.82
CA ILE A 503 -30.51 1.66 -144.47
C ILE A 503 -31.32 2.91 -144.79
N ALA A 504 -31.49 3.86 -143.87
CA ALA A 504 -32.20 5.12 -144.11
C ALA A 504 -31.53 5.99 -145.20
N GLU A 505 -30.20 5.94 -145.36
CA GLU A 505 -29.53 6.57 -146.52
C GLU A 505 -29.79 5.84 -147.84
N SER A 506 -29.94 4.51 -147.81
CA SER A 506 -30.35 3.72 -148.98
C SER A 506 -31.83 3.92 -149.33
N GLU A 507 -32.69 4.08 -148.32
CA GLU A 507 -34.09 4.47 -148.44
C GLU A 507 -34.20 5.90 -148.95
N ALA A 508 -33.35 6.85 -148.53
CA ALA A 508 -33.30 8.20 -149.07
C ALA A 508 -32.84 8.24 -150.54
N LYS A 509 -31.92 7.35 -150.94
CA LYS A 509 -31.53 7.17 -152.35
C LYS A 509 -32.68 6.56 -153.17
N LEU A 510 -33.39 5.56 -152.63
CA LEU A 510 -34.64 5.07 -153.22
C LEU A 510 -35.69 6.17 -153.29
N LEU A 511 -35.83 7.01 -152.26
CA LEU A 511 -36.75 8.15 -152.23
C LEU A 511 -36.39 9.20 -153.29
N SER A 512 -35.11 9.37 -153.64
CA SER A 512 -34.68 10.27 -154.72
C SER A 512 -35.06 9.76 -156.11
N TYR A 513 -34.97 8.45 -156.36
CA TYR A 513 -35.55 7.84 -157.56
C TYR A 513 -37.08 7.85 -157.50
N GLU A 514 -37.67 7.71 -156.32
CA GLU A 514 -39.12 7.81 -156.11
C GLU A 514 -39.61 9.27 -156.30
N THR A 515 -38.81 10.31 -156.04
CA THR A 515 -39.16 11.69 -156.37
C THR A 515 -39.01 12.00 -157.86
N GLU A 516 -38.10 11.32 -158.57
CA GLU A 516 -38.06 11.35 -160.05
C GLU A 516 -39.30 10.66 -160.66
N VAL A 517 -39.86 9.65 -159.98
CA VAL A 517 -41.15 9.01 -160.32
C VAL A 517 -42.37 9.83 -159.83
N LYS A 518 -42.26 10.55 -158.70
CA LYS A 518 -43.32 11.46 -158.20
C LYS A 518 -43.43 12.71 -159.04
N SER A 519 -42.33 13.27 -159.53
CA SER A 519 -42.36 14.29 -160.60
C SER A 519 -43.21 13.84 -161.79
N LYS A 520 -43.07 12.58 -162.23
CA LYS A 520 -43.88 11.94 -163.29
C LYS A 520 -45.27 11.42 -162.85
N SER A 521 -45.69 11.68 -161.62
CA SER A 521 -47.05 11.37 -161.14
C SER A 521 -47.72 12.51 -160.36
N GLU A 522 -47.05 13.65 -160.20
CA GLU A 522 -47.64 14.92 -159.78
C GLU A 522 -48.40 15.59 -160.93
N GLU A 523 -48.08 15.24 -162.18
CA GLU A 523 -48.99 15.38 -163.33
C GLU A 523 -50.34 14.66 -163.13
N LEU A 524 -50.40 13.62 -162.27
CA LEU A 524 -51.61 12.85 -161.95
C LEU A 524 -52.21 13.18 -160.56
N SER A 525 -51.44 13.74 -159.62
CA SER A 525 -51.85 13.91 -158.21
C SER A 525 -52.81 15.09 -157.99
N SER A 526 -52.88 16.02 -158.94
CA SER A 526 -53.86 17.13 -159.00
C SER A 526 -55.32 16.71 -158.78
N LEU A 527 -55.65 15.43 -159.03
CA LEU A 527 -56.97 14.84 -158.86
C LEU A 527 -57.36 14.47 -157.42
N LYS A 528 -56.42 14.43 -156.45
CA LYS A 528 -56.63 13.72 -155.16
C LYS A 528 -56.72 14.58 -153.88
N VAL A 529 -56.86 15.90 -153.99
CA VAL A 529 -56.98 16.86 -152.86
C VAL A 529 -58.37 16.80 -152.18
N LYS A 530 -58.85 15.60 -151.81
CA LYS A 530 -60.25 15.34 -151.41
C LYS A 530 -60.43 14.32 -150.27
N LEU A 531 -59.44 14.17 -149.37
CA LEU A 531 -59.48 13.14 -148.32
C LEU A 531 -58.78 13.57 -147.02
N GLN A 532 -59.03 14.80 -146.55
CA GLN A 532 -58.31 15.46 -145.45
C GLN A 532 -59.12 15.51 -144.12
N GLU A 533 -60.22 14.76 -144.00
CA GLU A 533 -61.28 15.03 -143.00
C GLU A 533 -61.51 13.90 -141.98
N ALA A 534 -60.43 13.38 -141.40
CA ALA A 534 -60.40 12.57 -140.16
C ALA A 534 -59.03 12.83 -139.49
N SER A 535 -58.87 13.38 -138.27
CA SER A 535 -59.72 13.44 -137.07
C SER A 535 -59.88 12.06 -136.39
N SER A 536 -59.93 11.93 -135.05
CA SER A 536 -59.72 12.93 -133.97
C SER A 536 -59.65 12.25 -132.59
N GLU A 537 -58.46 11.86 -132.13
CA GLU A 537 -58.27 11.13 -130.84
C GLU A 537 -57.05 11.68 -130.07
N ASN A 538 -57.25 12.69 -129.20
CA ASN A 538 -56.14 13.49 -128.63
C ASN A 538 -56.29 13.81 -127.12
N GLU A 539 -56.96 12.95 -126.34
CA GLU A 539 -57.58 13.39 -125.06
C GLU A 539 -57.13 12.68 -123.75
N GLN A 540 -56.36 11.57 -123.78
CA GLN A 540 -56.31 10.61 -122.65
C GLN A 540 -55.07 10.64 -121.71
N LEU A 541 -54.07 11.51 -121.88
CA LEU A 541 -52.78 11.36 -121.18
C LEU A 541 -52.57 12.21 -119.90
N THR A 542 -53.53 13.04 -119.49
CA THR A 542 -53.27 14.17 -118.57
C THR A 542 -53.35 13.84 -117.06
N GLU A 543 -54.04 12.78 -116.62
CA GLU A 543 -54.35 12.58 -115.19
C GLU A 543 -53.18 12.11 -114.29
N ARG A 544 -52.09 11.59 -114.85
CA ARG A 544 -51.08 10.81 -114.07
C ARG A 544 -50.14 11.59 -113.15
N ILE A 545 -50.27 12.92 -113.05
CA ILE A 545 -49.23 13.80 -112.47
C ILE A 545 -49.41 14.07 -110.95
N LYS A 546 -50.60 13.88 -110.37
CA LYS A 546 -50.95 14.37 -109.01
C LYS A 546 -50.50 13.54 -107.80
N SER A 547 -49.48 12.68 -107.90
CA SER A 547 -49.28 11.58 -106.93
C SER A 547 -47.99 11.63 -106.06
N ILE A 548 -47.19 12.69 -106.09
CA ILE A 548 -45.79 12.65 -105.60
C ILE A 548 -45.46 13.64 -104.45
N GLU A 549 -46.28 14.66 -104.19
CA GLU A 549 -45.93 15.80 -103.31
C GLU A 549 -46.05 15.54 -101.77
N ALA A 550 -46.05 14.28 -101.32
CA ALA A 550 -46.53 13.92 -99.97
C ALA A 550 -45.48 13.41 -98.95
N LEU A 551 -44.17 13.42 -99.27
CA LEU A 551 -43.14 12.76 -98.44
C LEU A 551 -41.82 13.56 -98.31
N LEU A 552 -41.86 14.81 -97.82
CA LEU A 552 -40.66 15.63 -97.58
C LEU A 552 -40.61 16.42 -96.25
N GLU A 553 -41.55 16.22 -95.32
CA GLU A 553 -41.79 17.13 -94.19
C GLU A 553 -41.69 16.46 -92.80
N ALA A 554 -40.55 15.84 -92.46
CA ALA A 554 -40.36 15.16 -91.16
C ALA A 554 -38.88 15.01 -90.71
N GLY A 555 -38.14 16.12 -90.53
CA GLY A 555 -36.69 16.04 -90.27
C GLY A 555 -36.04 17.21 -89.54
N HIS A 556 -36.66 17.79 -88.50
CA HIS A 556 -36.14 19.01 -87.85
C HIS A 556 -36.41 19.19 -86.35
N ALA A 557 -36.44 18.12 -85.54
CA ALA A 557 -36.64 18.24 -84.09
C ALA A 557 -36.05 17.08 -83.25
N GLN A 558 -34.72 17.03 -83.07
CA GLN A 558 -34.10 16.19 -82.02
C GLN A 558 -32.69 16.66 -81.57
N GLU A 559 -32.59 17.84 -80.96
CA GLU A 559 -31.31 18.32 -80.37
C GLU A 559 -31.52 19.18 -79.10
N VAL A 560 -32.37 18.71 -78.18
CA VAL A 560 -32.63 19.37 -76.85
C VAL A 560 -32.62 18.37 -75.68
N GLU A 561 -32.76 17.07 -75.95
CA GLU A 561 -33.00 16.03 -74.93
C GLU A 561 -31.70 15.35 -74.44
N LYS A 562 -30.70 16.14 -74.01
CA LYS A 562 -29.45 15.61 -73.41
C LYS A 562 -28.87 16.40 -72.23
N ASP A 563 -29.16 17.70 -72.08
CA ASP A 563 -28.56 18.51 -71.01
C ASP A 563 -29.27 18.40 -69.65
N ALA A 564 -30.51 17.88 -69.62
CA ALA A 564 -31.34 17.84 -68.41
C ALA A 564 -30.79 16.89 -67.32
N ASP A 565 -30.41 15.66 -67.69
CA ASP A 565 -29.99 14.62 -66.73
C ASP A 565 -28.66 14.96 -66.04
N LEU A 566 -27.75 15.63 -66.77
CA LEU A 566 -26.44 16.03 -66.24
C LEU A 566 -26.58 17.12 -65.16
N GLN A 567 -27.60 17.97 -65.27
CA GLN A 567 -27.84 19.05 -64.29
C GLN A 567 -28.41 18.51 -62.97
N ALA A 568 -29.29 17.51 -63.03
CA ALA A 568 -29.91 16.90 -61.85
C ALA A 568 -28.88 16.17 -60.94
N ALA A 569 -27.95 15.42 -61.51
CA ALA A 569 -26.92 14.70 -60.77
C ALA A 569 -26.01 15.63 -59.94
N ASN A 570 -25.50 16.70 -60.58
CA ASN A 570 -24.64 17.69 -59.91
C ASN A 570 -25.34 18.37 -58.73
N GLN A 571 -26.64 18.66 -58.84
CA GLN A 571 -27.39 19.33 -57.77
C GLN A 571 -27.61 18.44 -56.53
N ALA A 572 -27.69 17.11 -56.71
CA ALA A 572 -27.75 16.15 -55.60
C ALA A 572 -26.42 16.06 -54.83
N GLU A 573 -25.27 16.04 -55.54
CA GLU A 573 -23.95 15.96 -54.92
C GLU A 573 -23.61 17.24 -54.11
N VAL A 574 -23.90 18.42 -54.66
CA VAL A 574 -23.77 19.70 -53.93
C VAL A 574 -24.61 19.71 -52.64
N SER A 575 -25.84 19.16 -52.69
CA SER A 575 -26.72 19.06 -51.52
C SER A 575 -26.14 18.13 -50.44
N GLN A 576 -25.51 17.02 -50.84
CA GLN A 576 -24.85 16.10 -49.91
C GLN A 576 -23.60 16.72 -49.26
N LEU A 577 -22.83 17.51 -50.02
CA LEU A 577 -21.67 18.25 -49.51
C LEU A 577 -22.08 19.35 -48.52
N GLN A 578 -23.18 20.07 -48.77
CA GLN A 578 -23.73 21.04 -47.81
C GLN A 578 -24.15 20.39 -46.49
N LEU A 579 -24.81 19.23 -46.53
CA LEU A 579 -25.18 18.50 -45.31
C LEU A 579 -23.95 18.09 -44.47
N ARG A 580 -22.90 17.55 -45.10
CA ARG A 580 -21.64 17.22 -44.41
C ARG A 580 -20.94 18.46 -43.85
N LEU A 581 -21.00 19.59 -44.56
CA LEU A 581 -20.42 20.85 -44.07
C LEU A 581 -21.17 21.36 -42.84
N GLN A 582 -22.50 21.24 -42.81
CA GLN A 582 -23.33 21.59 -41.66
C GLN A 582 -23.04 20.69 -40.45
N GLU A 583 -23.01 19.35 -40.63
CA GLU A 583 -22.62 18.42 -39.56
C GLU A 583 -21.24 18.76 -38.96
N LYS A 584 -20.30 19.22 -39.79
CA LYS A 584 -18.96 19.63 -39.31
C LYS A 584 -18.97 20.98 -38.61
N ALA A 585 -19.79 21.93 -39.04
CA ALA A 585 -19.99 23.19 -38.32
C ALA A 585 -20.61 22.95 -36.93
N ASP A 586 -21.62 22.06 -36.85
CA ASP A 586 -22.29 21.72 -35.59
C ASP A 586 -21.35 20.95 -34.64
N GLN A 587 -20.51 20.04 -35.17
CA GLN A 587 -19.44 19.40 -34.39
C GLN A 587 -18.43 20.42 -33.85
N VAL A 588 -17.97 21.39 -34.66
CA VAL A 588 -17.08 22.46 -34.17
C VAL A 588 -17.77 23.28 -33.08
N SER A 589 -19.04 23.67 -33.25
CA SER A 589 -19.78 24.41 -32.22
C SER A 589 -19.97 23.64 -30.91
N SER A 590 -20.05 22.30 -30.95
CA SER A 590 -20.06 21.47 -29.73
C SER A 590 -18.71 21.48 -29.01
N LEU A 591 -17.60 21.34 -29.75
CA LEU A 591 -16.24 21.33 -29.21
C LEU A 591 -15.81 22.72 -28.69
N GLU A 592 -16.29 23.80 -29.32
CA GLU A 592 -16.09 25.17 -28.82
C GLU A 592 -16.78 25.39 -27.46
N LYS A 593 -17.96 24.82 -27.24
CA LYS A 593 -18.66 24.88 -25.94
C LYS A 593 -17.93 24.09 -24.87
N GLU A 594 -17.54 22.85 -25.17
CA GLU A 594 -16.74 22.02 -24.26
C GLU A 594 -15.41 22.72 -23.90
N ALA A 595 -14.74 23.35 -24.87
CA ALA A 595 -13.52 24.12 -24.64
C ALA A 595 -13.74 25.40 -23.80
N LEU A 596 -14.94 25.98 -23.80
CA LEU A 596 -15.32 27.10 -22.92
C LEU A 596 -15.64 26.60 -21.50
N GLU A 597 -16.40 25.51 -21.36
CA GLU A 597 -16.72 24.90 -20.06
C GLU A 597 -15.44 24.44 -19.33
N LEU A 598 -14.52 23.77 -20.04
CA LEU A 598 -13.21 23.39 -19.49
C LEU A 598 -12.35 24.60 -19.09
N ARG A 599 -12.42 25.72 -19.83
CA ARG A 599 -11.76 26.98 -19.44
C ARG A 599 -12.38 27.57 -18.18
N GLU A 600 -13.70 27.55 -18.05
CA GLU A 600 -14.38 28.05 -16.86
C GLU A 600 -14.02 27.19 -15.63
N ILE A 601 -14.03 25.86 -15.75
CA ILE A 601 -13.61 24.94 -14.68
C ILE A 601 -12.17 25.22 -14.25
N ILE A 602 -11.26 25.45 -15.20
CA ILE A 602 -9.86 25.82 -14.91
C ILE A 602 -9.79 27.17 -14.17
N GLU A 603 -10.55 28.19 -14.58
CA GLU A 603 -10.52 29.49 -13.93
C GLU A 603 -11.16 29.45 -12.53
N GLN A 604 -12.27 28.72 -12.36
CA GLN A 604 -12.84 28.41 -11.05
C GLN A 604 -11.85 27.64 -10.15
N GLN A 605 -10.98 26.80 -10.71
CA GLN A 605 -9.97 26.08 -9.93
C GLN A 605 -8.77 26.97 -9.59
N LYS A 606 -8.40 27.93 -10.43
CA LYS A 606 -7.42 28.99 -10.09
C LYS A 606 -7.91 29.89 -8.98
N THR A 607 -9.16 30.36 -9.03
CA THR A 607 -9.73 31.20 -7.96
C THR A 607 -9.77 30.42 -6.65
N LYS A 608 -10.27 29.17 -6.64
CA LYS A 608 -10.19 28.27 -5.48
C LYS A 608 -8.75 28.07 -4.98
N ASN A 609 -7.75 27.98 -5.85
CA ASN A 609 -6.35 27.86 -5.45
C ASN A 609 -5.78 29.15 -4.85
N ASN A 610 -6.16 30.32 -5.37
CA ASN A 610 -5.77 31.62 -4.83
C ASN A 610 -6.46 31.89 -3.48
N ASP A 611 -7.74 31.57 -3.35
CA ASP A 611 -8.48 31.51 -2.08
C ASP A 611 -7.76 30.65 -1.03
N LEU A 612 -7.32 29.45 -1.43
CA LEU A 612 -6.59 28.55 -0.54
C LEU A 612 -5.21 29.10 -0.16
N ARG A 613 -4.51 29.77 -1.08
CA ARG A 613 -3.26 30.49 -0.78
C ARG A 613 -3.49 31.65 0.20
N GLU A 614 -4.54 32.45 0.01
CA GLU A 614 -4.87 33.56 0.92
C GLU A 614 -5.27 33.05 2.31
N LYS A 615 -6.10 31.99 2.37
CA LYS A 615 -6.49 31.32 3.63
C LYS A 615 -5.29 30.69 4.33
N ASN A 616 -4.38 30.07 3.59
CA ASN A 616 -3.14 29.49 4.13
C ASN A 616 -2.17 30.58 4.61
N TRP A 617 -2.01 31.68 3.87
CA TRP A 617 -1.21 32.84 4.27
C TRP A 617 -1.77 33.49 5.55
N LYS A 618 -3.08 33.74 5.63
CA LYS A 618 -3.74 34.24 6.86
C LYS A 618 -3.59 33.28 8.04
N ALA A 619 -3.66 31.97 7.81
CA ALA A 619 -3.41 30.97 8.85
C ALA A 619 -1.94 30.97 9.32
N MET A 620 -0.99 31.18 8.41
CA MET A 620 0.44 31.27 8.72
C MET A 620 0.79 32.60 9.43
N GLU A 621 0.17 33.71 9.06
CA GLU A 621 0.29 35.01 9.74
C GLU A 621 -0.33 34.97 11.15
N ALA A 622 -1.48 34.31 11.31
CA ALA A 622 -2.10 34.06 12.61
C ALA A 622 -1.23 33.15 13.48
N LEU A 623 -0.63 32.10 12.91
CA LEU A 623 0.31 31.21 13.61
C LEU A 623 1.56 31.98 14.07
N ALA A 624 2.23 32.70 13.17
CA ALA A 624 3.42 33.50 13.50
C ALA A 624 3.12 34.61 14.51
N SER A 625 1.88 35.11 14.57
CA SER A 625 1.44 36.09 15.57
C SER A 625 1.12 35.44 16.92
N ALA A 626 0.57 34.22 16.93
CA ALA A 626 0.40 33.42 18.15
C ALA A 626 1.75 32.94 18.72
N GLU A 627 2.72 32.63 17.86
CA GLU A 627 4.09 32.29 18.24
C GLU A 627 4.81 33.50 18.86
N ARG A 628 4.81 34.68 18.20
CA ARG A 628 5.32 35.93 18.80
C ARG A 628 4.66 36.26 20.14
N ALA A 629 3.34 36.14 20.24
CA ALA A 629 2.61 36.37 21.50
C ALA A 629 2.92 35.31 22.59
N ARG A 630 3.39 34.12 22.21
CA ARG A 630 3.87 33.09 23.13
C ARG A 630 5.30 33.36 23.57
N GLU A 631 6.18 33.80 22.68
CA GLU A 631 7.55 34.21 22.97
C GLU A 631 7.58 35.43 23.91
N GLU A 632 6.77 36.45 23.62
CA GLU A 632 6.61 37.63 24.50
C GLU A 632 6.09 37.25 25.89
N LYS A 633 5.10 36.35 25.96
CA LYS A 633 4.64 35.79 27.25
C LYS A 633 5.72 34.98 27.96
N LEU A 634 6.57 34.24 27.24
CA LEU A 634 7.68 33.51 27.82
C LEU A 634 8.73 34.48 28.38
N LEU A 635 9.13 35.50 27.61
CA LEU A 635 10.09 36.54 28.02
C LEU A 635 9.59 37.38 29.22
N SER A 636 8.32 37.74 29.23
CA SER A 636 7.72 38.44 30.40
C SER A 636 7.67 37.55 31.65
N SER A 637 7.46 36.24 31.47
CA SER A 637 7.44 35.25 32.57
C SER A 637 8.83 34.93 33.11
N THR A 638 9.86 34.82 32.25
CA THR A 638 11.26 34.68 32.70
C THR A 638 11.71 35.94 33.44
N LYS A 639 11.41 37.13 32.92
CA LYS A 639 11.72 38.39 33.60
C LYS A 639 11.00 38.52 34.94
N ALA A 640 9.71 38.18 35.01
CA ALA A 640 8.97 38.18 36.28
C ALA A 640 9.54 37.16 37.29
N LYS A 641 10.07 36.01 36.82
CA LYS A 641 10.80 35.08 37.68
C LYS A 641 12.12 35.68 38.18
N GLU A 642 12.90 36.30 37.29
CA GLU A 642 14.17 36.97 37.65
C GLU A 642 13.93 38.10 38.67
N ASP A 643 12.91 38.94 38.47
CA ASP A 643 12.51 39.99 39.41
C ASP A 643 12.09 39.42 40.78
N LEU A 644 11.37 38.29 40.81
CA LEU A 644 11.00 37.58 42.05
C LEU A 644 12.19 36.90 42.74
N GLU A 645 13.15 36.37 41.98
CA GLU A 645 14.37 35.73 42.50
C GLU A 645 15.32 36.78 43.11
N LEU A 646 15.42 37.96 42.49
CA LEU A 646 16.06 39.13 43.06
C LEU A 646 15.36 39.58 44.35
N GLN A 647 14.03 39.71 44.37
CA GLN A 647 13.29 40.06 45.60
C GLN A 647 13.48 39.04 46.72
N LEU A 648 13.49 37.75 46.42
CA LEU A 648 13.77 36.68 47.38
C LEU A 648 15.16 36.87 48.01
N SER A 649 16.19 37.08 47.19
CA SER A 649 17.58 37.29 47.66
C SER A 649 17.73 38.54 48.54
N ALA A 650 16.99 39.61 48.22
CA ALA A 650 16.97 40.85 49.01
C ALA A 650 16.30 40.63 50.38
N ILE A 651 15.15 39.95 50.43
CA ILE A 651 14.45 39.61 51.67
C ILE A 651 15.30 38.66 52.55
N GLN A 652 15.95 37.66 51.94
CA GLN A 652 16.88 36.77 52.64
C GLN A 652 18.05 37.55 53.26
N THR A 653 18.66 38.47 52.51
CA THR A 653 19.76 39.32 52.98
C THR A 653 19.32 40.26 54.11
N GLN A 654 18.16 40.91 53.97
CA GLN A 654 17.59 41.78 55.00
C GLN A 654 17.26 41.01 56.28
N THR A 655 16.75 39.78 56.16
CA THR A 655 16.43 38.92 57.31
C THR A 655 17.71 38.42 58.00
N LYS A 656 18.75 38.05 57.25
CA LYS A 656 20.10 37.74 57.78
C LYS A 656 20.63 38.92 58.61
N GLN A 657 20.54 40.15 58.09
CA GLN A 657 20.98 41.36 58.81
C GLN A 657 20.14 41.65 60.08
N MET A 658 18.82 41.56 59.99
CA MET A 658 17.92 41.86 61.12
C MET A 658 18.15 40.89 62.31
N LEU A 659 18.25 39.59 62.05
CA LEU A 659 18.47 38.59 63.10
C LEU A 659 19.82 38.78 63.82
N LEU A 660 20.88 39.09 63.08
CA LEU A 660 22.19 39.42 63.67
C LEU A 660 22.15 40.70 64.52
N SER A 661 21.35 41.71 64.12
CA SER A 661 21.20 42.95 64.89
C SER A 661 20.46 42.78 66.22
N LEU A 662 19.52 41.83 66.29
CA LEU A 662 18.74 41.54 67.50
C LEU A 662 19.49 40.65 68.51
N PHE A 663 20.43 39.82 68.04
CA PHE A 663 21.19 38.88 68.86
C PHE A 663 22.71 39.00 68.64
N PRO A 664 23.33 40.16 68.94
CA PRO A 664 24.75 40.44 68.64
C PRO A 664 25.75 39.57 69.42
N GLN A 665 25.29 38.73 70.35
CA GLN A 665 26.10 37.72 71.06
C GLN A 665 26.28 36.42 70.24
N ILE A 666 25.59 36.25 69.11
CA ILE A 666 25.56 35.00 68.33
C ILE A 666 26.37 35.14 67.03
N THR A 667 27.60 34.61 67.05
CA THR A 667 28.47 34.57 65.86
C THR A 667 28.14 33.37 64.97
N VAL A 668 27.77 33.62 63.71
CA VAL A 668 27.48 32.62 62.66
C VAL A 668 28.39 32.90 61.46
N ALA A 669 28.88 31.86 60.78
CA ALA A 669 29.79 32.01 59.64
C ALA A 669 29.07 32.47 58.36
N PRO A 670 29.76 33.10 57.39
CA PRO A 670 29.20 33.33 56.06
C PRO A 670 29.12 32.00 55.30
N GLN A 671 27.90 31.50 55.10
CA GLN A 671 27.60 30.39 54.20
C GLN A 671 26.50 30.81 53.20
N GLU A 672 26.57 30.19 52.02
CA GLU A 672 25.86 30.63 50.81
C GLU A 672 24.36 30.26 50.86
N ALA A 673 24.01 29.11 51.42
CA ALA A 673 22.61 28.73 51.61
C ALA A 673 21.89 29.60 52.67
N TYR A 674 20.59 29.79 52.50
CA TYR A 674 19.76 30.55 53.44
C TYR A 674 19.24 29.66 54.59
N GLU A 675 18.65 28.49 54.28
CA GLU A 675 18.20 27.49 55.25
C GLU A 675 19.29 27.10 56.27
N GLU A 676 20.49 26.75 55.78
CA GLU A 676 21.58 26.22 56.62
C GLU A 676 22.05 27.25 57.65
N TRP A 677 22.27 28.48 57.20
CA TRP A 677 22.60 29.63 58.05
C TRP A 677 21.52 29.91 59.10
N LEU A 678 20.24 29.84 58.71
CA LEU A 678 19.11 30.11 59.61
C LEU A 678 18.97 29.00 60.68
N GLN A 679 19.31 27.76 60.32
CA GLN A 679 19.30 26.62 61.23
C GLN A 679 20.46 26.68 62.24
N GLU A 680 21.67 27.06 61.82
CA GLU A 680 22.82 27.25 62.72
C GLU A 680 22.57 28.41 63.72
N PHE A 681 22.00 29.52 63.26
CA PHE A 681 21.59 30.64 64.10
C PHE A 681 20.57 30.20 65.18
N LYS A 682 19.55 29.44 64.78
CA LYS A 682 18.54 28.88 65.68
C LYS A 682 19.17 28.00 66.76
N GLU A 683 20.05 27.07 66.39
CA GLU A 683 20.66 26.13 67.35
C GLU A 683 21.50 26.85 68.40
N LYS A 684 22.34 27.82 67.98
CA LYS A 684 23.14 28.64 68.90
C LYS A 684 22.29 29.47 69.86
N SER A 685 21.17 30.05 69.40
CA SER A 685 20.26 30.81 70.27
C SER A 685 19.63 29.95 71.38
N LEU A 686 19.33 28.68 71.08
CA LEU A 686 18.71 27.72 71.99
C LEU A 686 19.67 27.19 73.06
N GLY A 687 20.99 27.29 72.82
CA GLY A 687 22.02 26.98 73.80
C GLY A 687 22.04 27.96 74.98
N MET A 688 22.03 29.27 74.70
CA MET A 688 22.10 30.30 75.75
C MET A 688 20.89 30.30 76.68
N LEU A 689 19.68 30.08 76.15
CA LEU A 689 18.44 30.17 76.94
C LEU A 689 18.36 29.13 78.08
N LYS A 690 19.11 28.03 77.98
CA LYS A 690 19.15 26.96 79.00
C LYS A 690 19.99 27.30 80.24
N GLN A 691 20.73 28.42 80.25
CA GLN A 691 21.66 28.76 81.33
C GLN A 691 21.03 29.63 82.44
N GLN A 692 19.77 30.06 82.31
CA GLN A 692 19.22 31.19 83.07
C GLN A 692 18.14 30.86 84.13
N THR A 693 17.82 29.58 84.36
CA THR A 693 16.74 29.16 85.28
C THR A 693 17.22 28.25 86.41
N ALA A 694 17.70 28.83 87.51
CA ALA A 694 17.87 28.16 88.81
C ALA A 694 17.91 29.17 89.97
N ASN A 695 16.85 29.21 90.80
CA ASN A 695 16.82 29.51 92.26
C ASN A 695 15.49 30.09 92.76
N THR A 696 15.11 29.69 94.00
CA THR A 696 14.23 30.34 95.01
C THR A 696 12.98 29.53 95.42
N GLU A 697 12.84 29.21 96.71
CA GLU A 697 11.66 28.54 97.33
C GLU A 697 11.39 29.00 98.79
N SER A 698 10.11 29.00 99.21
CA SER A 698 9.59 28.84 100.61
C SER A 698 9.87 29.95 101.66
N LEU A 699 9.17 30.14 102.80
CA LEU A 699 7.99 29.52 103.51
C LEU A 699 7.08 30.68 104.05
N ASP A 700 5.74 30.62 104.03
CA ASP A 700 4.73 29.96 104.92
C ASP A 700 4.30 30.72 106.22
N SER A 701 3.06 30.46 106.66
CA SER A 701 2.50 30.41 108.03
C SER A 701 1.54 31.51 108.52
N ALA A 702 1.51 32.71 107.94
CA ALA A 702 0.30 33.57 107.99
C ALA A 702 -0.71 33.23 106.86
N LEU A 703 -0.31 32.28 106.01
CA LEU A 703 -0.91 31.97 104.73
C LEU A 703 -2.21 31.15 104.87
N LYS A 704 -2.25 30.06 105.63
CA LYS A 704 -3.28 28.98 105.60
C LYS A 704 -4.79 29.33 105.61
N LEU A 705 -5.23 30.54 105.99
CA LEU A 705 -6.61 30.99 105.76
C LEU A 705 -6.73 31.77 104.44
N LYS A 706 -5.77 32.65 104.19
CA LYS A 706 -5.62 33.40 102.94
C LYS A 706 -5.29 32.47 101.77
N GLU A 707 -4.56 31.37 102.00
CA GLU A 707 -4.40 30.23 101.09
C GLU A 707 -5.70 29.48 100.82
N ALA A 708 -6.71 29.53 101.69
CA ALA A 708 -8.00 28.90 101.40
C ALA A 708 -8.85 29.81 100.48
N GLU A 709 -8.84 31.13 100.70
CA GLU A 709 -9.42 32.11 99.78
C GLU A 709 -8.64 32.21 98.46
N GLU A 710 -7.31 32.15 98.51
CA GLU A 710 -6.42 32.15 97.35
C GLU A 710 -6.51 30.81 96.61
N ALA A 711 -6.61 29.65 97.28
CA ALA A 711 -6.88 28.38 96.61
C ALA A 711 -8.30 28.31 96.04
N GLN A 712 -9.30 28.95 96.67
CA GLN A 712 -10.62 29.11 96.06
C GLN A 712 -10.53 30.04 94.83
N SER A 713 -9.74 31.11 94.90
CA SER A 713 -9.50 32.03 93.79
C SER A 713 -8.67 31.41 92.67
N THR A 714 -7.72 30.49 92.96
CA THR A 714 -7.00 29.74 91.92
C THR A 714 -7.88 28.64 91.36
N LEU A 715 -8.66 27.89 92.16
CA LEU A 715 -9.65 26.95 91.63
C LEU A 715 -10.69 27.65 90.75
N GLN A 716 -11.13 28.85 91.11
CA GLN A 716 -12.01 29.64 90.26
C GLN A 716 -11.27 30.12 88.99
N ALA A 717 -10.06 30.65 89.09
CA ALA A 717 -9.26 31.05 87.93
C ALA A 717 -8.89 29.86 87.02
N GLU A 718 -8.66 28.67 87.58
CA GLU A 718 -8.46 27.40 86.88
C GLU A 718 -9.76 26.96 86.21
N CYS A 719 -10.91 27.05 86.87
CA CYS A 719 -12.21 26.81 86.24
C CYS A 719 -12.52 27.81 85.11
N GLU A 720 -12.14 29.08 85.25
CA GLU A 720 -12.25 30.10 84.20
C GLU A 720 -11.24 29.88 83.06
N GLN A 721 -10.02 29.40 83.36
CA GLN A 721 -9.05 28.93 82.37
C GLN A 721 -9.56 27.70 81.64
N TYR A 722 -10.06 26.66 82.32
CA TYR A 722 -10.67 25.47 81.70
C TYR A 722 -11.88 25.85 80.85
N ARG A 723 -12.73 26.79 81.29
CA ARG A 723 -13.85 27.30 80.50
C ARG A 723 -13.37 28.06 79.26
N THR A 724 -12.28 28.81 79.38
CA THR A 724 -11.62 29.51 78.27
C THR A 724 -10.98 28.53 77.29
N ILE A 725 -10.27 27.51 77.78
CA ILE A 725 -9.66 26.41 77.00
C ILE A 725 -10.75 25.59 76.30
N LEU A 726 -11.88 25.31 76.94
CA LEU A 726 -13.02 24.63 76.29
C LEU A 726 -13.66 25.49 75.21
N ALA A 727 -13.84 26.79 75.44
CA ALA A 727 -14.30 27.72 74.40
C ALA A 727 -13.25 27.95 73.29
N GLU A 728 -11.97 27.72 73.57
CA GLU A 728 -10.86 27.70 72.62
C GLU A 728 -10.88 26.41 71.79
N THR A 729 -11.03 25.23 72.41
CA THR A 729 -11.07 23.94 71.70
C THR A 729 -12.36 23.74 70.91
N GLU A 730 -13.52 24.19 71.41
CA GLU A 730 -14.77 24.22 70.63
C GLU A 730 -14.61 25.09 69.36
N ARG A 731 -13.99 26.27 69.52
CA ARG A 731 -13.63 27.16 68.41
C ARG A 731 -12.63 26.51 67.45
N MET A 732 -11.67 25.74 67.98
CA MET A 732 -10.72 24.93 67.20
C MET A 732 -11.44 23.91 66.33
N LEU A 733 -12.39 23.18 66.91
CA LEU A 733 -13.14 22.12 66.25
C LEU A 733 -14.02 22.71 65.14
N LYS A 734 -14.61 23.89 65.37
CA LYS A 734 -15.34 24.65 64.34
C LYS A 734 -14.44 25.21 63.25
N ASP A 735 -13.28 25.78 63.59
CA ASP A 735 -12.26 26.22 62.62
C ASP A 735 -11.79 25.04 61.75
N LEU A 736 -11.55 23.87 62.36
CA LEU A 736 -11.05 22.66 61.72
C LEU A 736 -12.13 21.95 60.87
N GLN A 737 -13.35 21.82 61.39
CA GLN A 737 -14.49 21.28 60.63
C GLN A 737 -14.68 22.09 59.35
N LYS A 738 -14.77 23.42 59.48
CA LYS A 738 -14.89 24.32 58.33
C LYS A 738 -13.72 24.13 57.34
N SER A 739 -12.47 24.04 57.83
CA SER A 739 -11.31 23.80 56.98
C SER A 739 -11.36 22.44 56.25
N VAL A 740 -11.98 21.42 56.83
CA VAL A 740 -12.18 20.11 56.20
C VAL A 740 -13.31 20.16 55.16
N GLU A 741 -14.40 20.88 55.44
CA GLU A 741 -15.48 21.13 54.49
C GLU A 741 -14.97 21.93 53.27
N GLU A 742 -14.16 22.98 53.49
CA GLU A 742 -13.50 23.76 52.43
C GLU A 742 -12.51 22.91 51.60
N GLU A 743 -11.69 22.05 52.24
CA GLU A 743 -10.87 21.05 51.54
C GLU A 743 -11.73 20.08 50.71
N GLU A 744 -12.82 19.53 51.26
CA GLU A 744 -13.70 18.59 50.56
C GLU A 744 -14.34 19.24 49.31
N HIS A 745 -14.75 20.50 49.38
CA HIS A 745 -15.21 21.26 48.23
C HIS A 745 -14.10 21.45 47.17
N VAL A 746 -12.87 21.74 47.58
CA VAL A 746 -11.72 21.83 46.66
C VAL A 746 -11.39 20.48 46.01
N TRP A 747 -11.46 19.37 46.74
CA TRP A 747 -11.22 18.03 46.18
C TRP A 747 -12.35 17.58 45.25
N LYS A 748 -13.61 17.92 45.54
CA LYS A 748 -14.74 17.71 44.62
C LYS A 748 -14.56 18.51 43.32
N ALA A 749 -14.19 19.79 43.40
CA ALA A 749 -13.95 20.62 42.22
C ALA A 749 -12.76 20.13 41.37
N LYS A 750 -11.70 19.62 42.00
CA LYS A 750 -10.58 18.97 41.30
C LYS A 750 -11.00 17.66 40.62
N LEU A 751 -11.88 16.87 41.25
CA LEU A 751 -12.40 15.63 40.68
C LEU A 751 -13.26 15.91 39.44
N THR A 752 -14.22 16.84 39.52
CA THR A 752 -15.06 17.20 38.37
C THR A 752 -14.24 17.79 37.22
N ALA A 753 -13.28 18.68 37.50
CA ALA A 753 -12.38 19.20 36.48
C ALA A 753 -11.54 18.09 35.80
N SER A 754 -11.06 17.11 36.57
CA SER A 754 -10.34 15.96 36.03
C SER A 754 -11.23 15.03 35.20
N GLU A 755 -12.52 14.92 35.51
CA GLU A 755 -13.47 14.09 34.77
C GLU A 755 -13.97 14.79 33.50
N GLU A 756 -14.13 16.11 33.51
CA GLU A 756 -14.32 16.93 32.31
C GLU A 756 -13.12 16.82 31.36
N GLU A 757 -11.89 16.89 31.87
CA GLU A 757 -10.68 16.74 31.06
C GLU A 757 -10.57 15.33 30.46
N LEU A 758 -10.94 14.31 31.24
CA LEU A 758 -11.06 12.94 30.75
C LEU A 758 -12.10 12.81 29.64
N GLN A 759 -13.28 13.41 29.79
CA GLN A 759 -14.32 13.43 28.75
C GLN A 759 -13.86 14.14 27.47
N LYS A 760 -13.20 15.31 27.58
CA LYS A 760 -12.60 16.01 26.42
C LYS A 760 -11.59 15.12 25.69
N SER A 761 -10.69 14.46 26.42
CA SER A 761 -9.71 13.54 25.82
C SER A 761 -10.39 12.33 25.16
N GLN A 762 -11.47 11.79 25.75
CA GLN A 762 -12.22 10.68 25.16
C GLN A 762 -12.98 11.08 23.88
N VAL A 763 -13.48 12.32 23.79
CA VAL A 763 -14.06 12.87 22.56
C VAL A 763 -12.99 13.07 21.49
N GLN A 764 -11.82 13.60 21.85
CA GLN A 764 -10.68 13.73 20.91
C GLN A 764 -10.25 12.36 20.37
N VAL A 765 -10.08 11.35 21.24
CA VAL A 765 -9.73 9.97 20.84
C VAL A 765 -10.79 9.36 19.90
N LYS A 766 -12.09 9.62 20.11
CA LYS A 766 -13.14 9.20 19.17
C LYS A 766 -12.99 9.87 17.80
N SER A 767 -12.83 11.20 17.77
CA SER A 767 -12.65 11.93 16.50
C SER A 767 -11.38 11.52 15.74
N LEU A 768 -10.30 11.16 16.45
CA LEU A 768 -9.08 10.60 15.85
C LEU A 768 -9.27 9.17 15.34
N ALA A 769 -10.06 8.34 16.03
CA ALA A 769 -10.40 7.00 15.56
C ALA A 769 -11.27 7.06 14.29
N GLU A 770 -12.27 7.95 14.27
CA GLU A 770 -13.12 8.22 13.10
C GLU A 770 -12.29 8.70 11.91
N ALA A 771 -11.34 9.62 12.12
CA ALA A 771 -10.41 10.07 11.08
C ALA A 771 -9.47 8.95 10.58
N VAL A 772 -9.01 8.04 11.46
CA VAL A 772 -8.19 6.89 11.08
C VAL A 772 -8.97 5.86 10.25
N ASP A 773 -10.23 5.58 10.60
CA ASP A 773 -11.08 4.71 9.79
C ASP A 773 -11.47 5.36 8.46
N GLN A 774 -11.63 6.69 8.41
CA GLN A 774 -11.86 7.41 7.16
C GLN A 774 -10.62 7.38 6.23
N LEU A 775 -9.41 7.61 6.77
CA LEU A 775 -8.15 7.43 6.04
C LEU A 775 -7.94 5.97 5.58
N ARG A 776 -8.41 4.97 6.34
CA ARG A 776 -8.39 3.56 5.94
C ARG A 776 -9.31 3.28 4.74
N VAL A 777 -10.47 3.92 4.66
CA VAL A 777 -11.36 3.84 3.49
C VAL A 777 -10.74 4.56 2.29
N GLU A 778 -10.15 5.74 2.48
CA GLU A 778 -9.43 6.44 1.42
C GLU A 778 -8.25 5.61 0.89
N LEU A 779 -7.49 4.94 1.75
CA LEU A 779 -6.43 4.02 1.32
C LEU A 779 -6.96 2.90 0.43
N GLN A 780 -8.05 2.23 0.83
CA GLN A 780 -8.71 1.19 0.01
C GLN A 780 -9.18 1.73 -1.35
N ASN A 781 -9.71 2.96 -1.40
CA ASN A 781 -10.06 3.62 -2.66
C ASN A 781 -8.82 3.91 -3.52
N THR A 782 -7.69 4.30 -2.94
CA THR A 782 -6.43 4.47 -3.71
C THR A 782 -5.87 3.15 -4.21
N ASP A 783 -6.07 2.03 -3.51
CA ASP A 783 -5.63 0.72 -3.99
C ASP A 783 -6.49 0.24 -5.17
N GLN A 784 -7.82 0.44 -5.13
CA GLN A 784 -8.69 0.22 -6.29
C GLN A 784 -8.31 1.11 -7.49
N LEU A 785 -7.90 2.37 -7.23
CA LEU A 785 -7.43 3.27 -8.28
C LEU A 785 -6.10 2.81 -8.91
N LYS A 786 -5.20 2.21 -8.12
CA LYS A 786 -3.95 1.58 -8.63
C LYS A 786 -4.27 0.35 -9.49
N GLU A 787 -5.20 -0.51 -9.07
CA GLU A 787 -5.65 -1.65 -9.88
C GLU A 787 -6.23 -1.20 -11.23
N TYR A 788 -7.06 -0.16 -11.23
CA TYR A 788 -7.61 0.41 -12.47
C TYR A 788 -6.54 1.06 -13.36
N THR A 789 -5.58 1.77 -12.77
CA THR A 789 -4.45 2.38 -13.50
C THR A 789 -3.57 1.29 -14.13
N SER A 790 -3.22 0.25 -13.36
CA SER A 790 -2.43 -0.88 -13.85
C SER A 790 -3.12 -1.67 -14.96
N LEU A 791 -4.45 -1.78 -14.93
CA LEU A 791 -5.24 -2.34 -16.03
C LEU A 791 -5.16 -1.46 -17.30
N LEU A 792 -5.22 -0.14 -17.16
CA LEU A 792 -5.06 0.81 -18.27
C LEU A 792 -3.64 0.77 -18.86
N GLU A 793 -2.61 0.71 -18.02
CA GLU A 793 -1.21 0.57 -18.41
C GLU A 793 -0.98 -0.74 -19.18
N ALA A 794 -1.49 -1.87 -18.67
CA ALA A 794 -1.41 -3.16 -19.35
C ALA A 794 -2.16 -3.18 -20.70
N GLN A 795 -3.28 -2.44 -20.82
CA GLN A 795 -3.99 -2.29 -22.08
C GLN A 795 -3.22 -1.39 -23.08
N LEU A 796 -2.58 -0.32 -22.60
CA LEU A 796 -1.71 0.54 -23.41
C LEU A 796 -0.48 -0.23 -23.93
N GLU A 797 0.18 -1.01 -23.08
CA GLU A 797 1.31 -1.88 -23.45
C GLU A 797 0.90 -2.90 -24.53
N ASN A 798 -0.30 -3.50 -24.39
CA ASN A 798 -0.83 -4.45 -25.37
C ASN A 798 -1.13 -3.79 -26.74
N HIS A 799 -1.67 -2.57 -26.74
CA HIS A 799 -1.87 -1.78 -27.97
C HIS A 799 -0.53 -1.36 -28.60
N LEU A 800 0.46 -0.99 -27.79
CA LEU A 800 1.82 -0.66 -28.25
C LEU A 800 2.49 -1.87 -28.90
N GLU A 801 2.43 -3.05 -28.27
CA GLU A 801 3.03 -4.26 -28.82
C GLU A 801 2.27 -4.79 -30.06
N THR A 802 0.95 -4.63 -30.09
CA THR A 802 0.16 -4.89 -31.31
C THR A 802 0.63 -4.00 -32.46
N ALA A 803 0.69 -2.69 -32.25
CA ALA A 803 1.15 -1.73 -33.27
C ALA A 803 2.66 -1.89 -33.62
N SER A 804 3.49 -2.38 -32.68
CA SER A 804 4.89 -2.73 -32.94
C SER A 804 4.98 -3.94 -33.88
N SER A 805 4.14 -4.96 -33.64
CA SER A 805 4.08 -6.19 -34.45
C SER A 805 3.53 -5.92 -35.86
N GLU A 806 2.50 -5.08 -36.00
CA GLU A 806 1.96 -4.62 -37.27
C GLU A 806 3.02 -3.85 -38.07
N ARG A 807 3.67 -2.85 -37.44
CA ARG A 807 4.78 -2.10 -38.06
C ARG A 807 5.90 -3.04 -38.51
N ARG A 808 6.25 -4.04 -37.70
CA ARG A 808 7.27 -5.05 -38.06
C ARG A 808 6.85 -5.91 -39.25
N ASN A 809 5.56 -6.19 -39.42
CA ASN A 809 5.05 -6.91 -40.59
C ASN A 809 5.06 -6.03 -41.84
N TYR A 810 4.59 -4.78 -41.75
CA TYR A 810 4.70 -3.82 -42.85
C TYR A 810 6.15 -3.58 -43.31
N THR A 811 7.12 -3.57 -42.41
CA THR A 811 8.55 -3.51 -42.80
C THR A 811 8.95 -4.70 -43.66
N LYS A 812 8.58 -5.95 -43.28
CA LYS A 812 8.86 -7.16 -44.09
C LYS A 812 8.18 -7.11 -45.45
N GLU A 813 6.94 -6.63 -45.51
CA GLU A 813 6.19 -6.50 -46.76
C GLU A 813 6.85 -5.47 -47.70
N VAL A 814 7.31 -4.34 -47.16
CA VAL A 814 8.08 -3.35 -47.93
C VAL A 814 9.45 -3.89 -48.37
N GLU A 815 10.12 -4.70 -47.55
CA GLU A 815 11.36 -5.40 -47.91
C GLU A 815 11.13 -6.42 -49.04
N ALA A 816 10.08 -7.24 -48.96
CA ALA A 816 9.70 -8.20 -49.99
C ALA A 816 9.30 -7.52 -51.31
N LEU A 817 8.53 -6.42 -51.26
CA LEU A 817 8.18 -5.62 -52.42
C LEU A 817 9.40 -4.95 -53.06
N ARG A 818 10.38 -4.50 -52.26
CA ARG A 818 11.67 -3.99 -52.77
C ARG A 818 12.48 -5.08 -53.46
N GLN A 819 12.50 -6.30 -52.92
CA GLN A 819 13.17 -7.44 -53.56
C GLN A 819 12.50 -7.77 -54.91
N LEU A 820 11.17 -7.92 -54.95
CA LEU A 820 10.42 -8.17 -56.19
C LEU A 820 10.62 -7.05 -57.23
N PHE A 821 10.71 -5.79 -56.80
CA PHE A 821 11.03 -4.68 -57.70
C PHE A 821 12.46 -4.78 -58.26
N SER A 822 13.44 -5.17 -57.43
CA SER A 822 14.83 -5.40 -57.87
C SER A 822 14.93 -6.57 -58.85
N GLU A 823 14.25 -7.69 -58.59
CA GLU A 823 14.18 -8.85 -59.48
C GLU A 823 13.50 -8.48 -60.81
N SER A 824 12.42 -7.69 -60.77
CA SER A 824 11.75 -7.19 -61.98
C SER A 824 12.61 -6.20 -62.78
N GLN A 825 13.41 -5.36 -62.10
CA GLN A 825 14.36 -4.45 -62.76
C GLN A 825 15.50 -5.23 -63.43
N GLU A 826 16.05 -6.25 -62.77
CA GLU A 826 17.09 -7.12 -63.34
C GLU A 826 16.56 -7.90 -64.55
N GLN A 827 15.35 -8.47 -64.47
CA GLN A 827 14.67 -9.11 -65.62
C GLN A 827 14.47 -8.13 -66.78
N LEU A 828 14.05 -6.90 -66.49
CA LEU A 828 13.86 -5.86 -67.50
C LEU A 828 15.17 -5.46 -68.19
N ASP A 829 16.28 -5.33 -67.43
CA ASP A 829 17.59 -4.99 -68.00
C ASP A 829 18.24 -6.16 -68.74
N ALA A 830 18.02 -7.41 -68.30
CA ALA A 830 18.37 -8.61 -69.05
C ALA A 830 17.59 -8.69 -70.39
N ALA A 831 16.28 -8.39 -70.37
CA ALA A 831 15.45 -8.35 -71.58
C ALA A 831 15.91 -7.24 -72.55
N LYS A 832 16.28 -6.05 -72.04
CA LYS A 832 16.91 -4.99 -72.87
C LYS A 832 18.23 -5.46 -73.47
N ALA A 833 19.08 -6.15 -72.72
CA ALA A 833 20.37 -6.63 -73.19
C ALA A 833 20.22 -7.67 -74.32
N GLU A 834 19.29 -8.63 -74.17
CA GLU A 834 19.01 -9.62 -75.21
C GLU A 834 18.32 -8.97 -76.43
N ALA A 835 17.42 -7.99 -76.25
CA ALA A 835 16.84 -7.23 -77.36
C ALA A 835 17.92 -6.40 -78.12
N GLN A 836 18.90 -5.81 -77.42
CA GLN A 836 20.04 -5.17 -78.06
C GLN A 836 20.93 -6.16 -78.82
N LYS A 837 21.12 -7.38 -78.29
CA LYS A 837 21.86 -8.46 -78.95
C LYS A 837 21.14 -8.90 -80.23
N GLN A 838 19.84 -9.17 -80.17
CA GLN A 838 19.01 -9.47 -81.35
C GLN A 838 19.01 -8.32 -82.37
N SER A 839 19.00 -7.06 -81.92
CA SER A 839 19.14 -5.91 -82.83
C SER A 839 20.51 -5.83 -83.52
N LYS A 840 21.60 -6.28 -82.87
CA LYS A 840 22.94 -6.37 -83.47
C LYS A 840 23.02 -7.56 -84.44
N GLU A 841 22.43 -8.69 -84.09
CA GLU A 841 22.33 -9.88 -84.96
C GLU A 841 21.49 -9.58 -86.21
N LEU A 842 20.35 -8.88 -86.07
CA LEU A 842 19.54 -8.40 -87.21
C LEU A 842 20.27 -7.36 -88.08
N ALA A 843 21.09 -6.48 -87.48
CA ALA A 843 21.92 -5.56 -88.25
C ALA A 843 23.00 -6.32 -89.06
N LEU A 844 23.67 -7.29 -88.45
CA LEU A 844 24.64 -8.16 -89.13
C LEU A 844 24.00 -8.94 -90.28
N LEU A 845 22.81 -9.53 -90.06
CA LEU A 845 22.06 -10.25 -91.09
C LEU A 845 21.61 -9.34 -92.25
N LYS A 846 21.25 -8.07 -91.97
CA LYS A 846 20.95 -7.08 -93.02
C LYS A 846 22.18 -6.77 -93.87
N THR A 847 23.34 -6.51 -93.26
CA THR A 847 24.59 -6.26 -94.02
C THR A 847 25.04 -7.50 -94.80
N GLN A 848 24.84 -8.72 -94.26
CA GLN A 848 25.07 -9.95 -95.02
C GLN A 848 24.11 -10.09 -96.21
N LEU A 849 22.82 -9.77 -96.03
CA LEU A 849 21.82 -9.80 -97.10
C LEU A 849 22.16 -8.80 -98.21
N GLU A 850 22.46 -7.55 -97.85
CA GLU A 850 22.91 -6.48 -98.74
C GLU A 850 24.18 -6.86 -99.50
N GLN A 851 25.14 -7.53 -98.83
CA GLN A 851 26.33 -8.09 -99.49
C GLN A 851 25.99 -9.25 -100.44
N THR A 852 25.03 -10.11 -100.13
CA THR A 852 24.58 -11.16 -101.07
C THR A 852 23.78 -10.59 -102.24
N GLU A 853 22.99 -9.56 -102.03
CA GLU A 853 22.23 -8.85 -103.08
C GLU A 853 23.20 -8.17 -104.06
N ALA A 854 24.19 -7.43 -103.55
CA ALA A 854 25.27 -6.87 -104.36
C ALA A 854 26.09 -7.94 -105.10
N ASN A 855 26.32 -9.12 -104.51
CA ASN A 855 26.98 -10.23 -105.20
C ASN A 855 26.11 -10.83 -106.32
N VAL A 856 24.79 -10.94 -106.11
CA VAL A 856 23.83 -11.42 -107.13
C VAL A 856 23.71 -10.41 -108.26
N ASP A 857 23.67 -9.11 -107.98
CA ASP A 857 23.69 -8.06 -109.01
C ASP A 857 24.98 -8.07 -109.83
N ASN A 858 26.14 -8.26 -109.18
CA ASN A 858 27.40 -8.44 -109.89
C ASN A 858 27.41 -9.72 -110.75
N GLU A 859 26.86 -10.84 -110.27
CA GLU A 859 26.72 -12.05 -111.07
C GLU A 859 25.73 -11.86 -112.23
N GLN A 860 24.65 -11.11 -112.02
CA GLN A 860 23.66 -10.78 -113.05
C GLN A 860 24.25 -9.85 -114.12
N ALA A 861 25.06 -8.87 -113.73
CA ALA A 861 25.81 -8.03 -114.66
C ALA A 861 26.85 -8.84 -115.45
N LEU A 862 27.54 -9.79 -114.81
CA LEU A 862 28.44 -10.74 -115.49
C LEU A 862 27.68 -11.65 -116.46
N ARG A 863 26.51 -12.16 -116.08
CA ARG A 863 25.63 -12.96 -116.96
C ARG A 863 25.11 -12.14 -118.15
N GLN A 864 24.73 -10.88 -117.95
CA GLN A 864 24.34 -9.96 -119.03
C GLN A 864 25.51 -9.68 -119.98
N LYS A 865 26.72 -9.43 -119.44
CA LYS A 865 27.94 -9.24 -120.24
C LYS A 865 28.29 -10.51 -121.04
N LEU A 866 28.19 -11.68 -120.43
CA LEU A 866 28.41 -12.97 -121.10
C LEU A 866 27.34 -13.26 -122.16
N ALA A 867 26.09 -12.84 -121.95
CA ALA A 867 25.03 -12.92 -122.96
C ALA A 867 25.28 -12.00 -124.15
N LEU A 868 25.75 -10.76 -123.92
CA LEU A 868 26.16 -9.84 -124.98
C LEU A 868 27.39 -10.35 -125.75
N GLU A 869 28.39 -10.90 -125.06
CA GLU A 869 29.54 -11.55 -125.70
C GLU A 869 29.13 -12.80 -126.49
N PHE A 870 28.16 -13.56 -126.01
CA PHE A 870 27.58 -14.70 -126.73
C PHE A 870 26.78 -14.25 -127.97
N GLU A 871 26.00 -13.17 -127.89
CA GLU A 871 25.21 -12.65 -129.01
C GLU A 871 26.09 -11.93 -130.05
N GLU A 872 27.19 -11.28 -129.64
CA GLU A 872 28.24 -10.82 -130.54
C GLU A 872 28.98 -12.00 -131.19
N ALA A 873 29.30 -13.06 -130.43
CA ALA A 873 29.90 -14.27 -130.97
C ALA A 873 28.96 -14.95 -131.97
N GLN A 874 27.65 -15.07 -131.66
CA GLN A 874 26.62 -15.58 -132.57
C GLN A 874 26.51 -14.71 -133.82
N SER A 875 26.55 -13.38 -133.67
CA SER A 875 26.59 -12.43 -134.79
C SER A 875 27.89 -12.50 -135.59
N SER A 876 28.99 -12.96 -135.01
CA SER A 876 30.24 -13.26 -135.73
C SER A 876 30.15 -14.61 -136.46
N VAL A 877 29.51 -15.62 -135.87
CA VAL A 877 29.20 -16.91 -136.52
C VAL A 877 28.24 -16.69 -137.70
N CYS A 878 27.20 -15.87 -137.57
CA CYS A 878 26.31 -15.56 -138.70
C CYS A 878 27.02 -14.75 -139.80
N ARG A 879 27.98 -13.87 -139.47
CA ARG A 879 28.85 -13.22 -140.47
C ARG A 879 29.75 -14.24 -141.17
N LEU A 880 30.39 -15.15 -140.43
CA LEU A 880 31.23 -16.22 -140.98
C LEU A 880 30.41 -17.24 -141.79
N GLN A 881 29.15 -17.50 -141.42
CA GLN A 881 28.21 -18.29 -142.23
C GLN A 881 27.82 -17.56 -143.52
N ALA A 882 27.59 -16.24 -143.48
CA ALA A 882 27.33 -15.45 -144.68
C ALA A 882 28.57 -15.31 -145.59
N GLU A 883 29.79 -15.30 -145.03
CA GLU A 883 31.04 -15.42 -145.80
C GLU A 883 31.22 -16.83 -146.37
N LEU A 884 30.89 -17.89 -145.61
CA LEU A 884 30.85 -19.26 -146.12
C LEU A 884 29.78 -19.47 -147.20
N GLU A 885 28.62 -18.80 -147.14
CA GLU A 885 27.63 -18.82 -148.22
C GLU A 885 28.10 -18.04 -149.45
N LYS A 886 28.76 -16.88 -149.28
CA LYS A 886 29.45 -16.19 -150.39
C LYS A 886 30.50 -17.09 -151.04
N LEU A 887 31.35 -17.75 -150.26
CA LEU A 887 32.37 -18.67 -150.76
C LEU A 887 31.75 -19.93 -151.40
N ARG A 888 30.65 -20.46 -150.85
CA ARG A 888 29.85 -21.56 -151.43
C ARG A 888 29.14 -21.17 -152.72
N SER A 889 28.89 -19.88 -152.96
CA SER A 889 28.30 -19.39 -154.22
C SER A 889 29.29 -19.28 -155.39
N ALA A 890 30.57 -19.67 -155.20
CA ALA A 890 31.66 -19.48 -156.16
C ALA A 890 32.42 -20.79 -156.49
N ALA A 891 31.76 -21.68 -157.24
CA ALA A 891 32.29 -22.86 -157.96
C ALA A 891 32.73 -24.11 -157.15
N ASP A 892 32.46 -25.27 -157.76
CA ASP A 892 32.77 -26.62 -157.26
C ASP A 892 34.25 -27.04 -157.43
N VAL A 893 34.72 -28.01 -156.62
CA VAL A 893 35.07 -29.38 -157.10
C VAL A 893 35.48 -30.31 -155.94
N ALA A 894 35.19 -31.60 -156.13
CA ALA A 894 35.18 -32.74 -155.21
C ALA A 894 36.45 -33.10 -154.39
N SER A 895 36.24 -33.99 -153.41
CA SER A 895 37.21 -34.82 -152.63
C SER A 895 38.01 -34.06 -151.54
N SER A 896 38.58 -34.67 -150.49
CA SER A 896 38.74 -36.10 -150.12
C SER A 896 38.84 -36.28 -148.58
N GLU A 897 39.37 -37.42 -148.12
CA GLU A 897 39.89 -37.75 -146.77
C GLU A 897 38.96 -37.71 -145.53
N THR A 898 38.45 -38.90 -145.23
CA THR A 898 38.01 -39.33 -143.90
C THR A 898 39.17 -39.42 -142.88
N GLU A 899 39.50 -38.33 -142.17
CA GLU A 899 40.36 -38.40 -140.96
C GLU A 899 39.72 -37.79 -139.68
N GLU A 900 38.85 -36.78 -139.81
CA GLU A 900 38.27 -36.07 -138.64
C GLU A 900 37.47 -36.98 -137.69
N VAL A 901 36.84 -38.04 -138.21
CA VAL A 901 36.02 -38.98 -137.43
C VAL A 901 36.85 -39.77 -136.42
N GLN A 902 38.13 -40.04 -136.71
CA GLN A 902 39.04 -40.67 -135.72
C GLN A 902 39.48 -39.67 -134.66
N HIS A 903 39.79 -38.43 -135.04
CA HIS A 903 40.23 -37.39 -134.08
C HIS A 903 39.09 -36.97 -133.13
N LEU A 904 37.83 -36.91 -133.60
CA LEU A 904 36.65 -36.71 -132.77
C LEU A 904 36.40 -37.89 -131.81
N LYS A 905 36.60 -39.13 -132.26
CA LYS A 905 36.45 -40.33 -131.41
C LYS A 905 37.53 -40.39 -130.32
N GLU A 906 38.75 -39.94 -130.62
CA GLU A 906 39.81 -39.83 -129.62
C GLU A 906 39.59 -38.65 -128.66
N ARG A 907 39.02 -37.53 -129.12
CA ARG A 907 38.53 -36.44 -128.24
C ARG A 907 37.45 -36.93 -127.28
N LEU A 908 36.49 -37.73 -127.76
CA LEU A 908 35.42 -38.29 -126.93
C LEU A 908 35.94 -39.27 -125.86
N GLU A 909 36.95 -40.11 -126.19
CA GLU A 909 37.61 -40.96 -125.18
C GLU A 909 38.46 -40.13 -124.20
N LYS A 910 39.10 -39.04 -124.65
CA LYS A 910 39.79 -38.09 -123.76
C LYS A 910 38.82 -37.37 -122.81
N GLU A 911 37.61 -37.00 -123.26
CA GLU A 911 36.56 -36.45 -122.39
C GLU A 911 35.95 -37.49 -121.44
N LYS A 912 35.69 -38.72 -121.90
CA LYS A 912 35.27 -39.82 -121.01
C LYS A 912 36.33 -40.12 -119.95
N LYS A 913 37.61 -40.05 -120.30
CA LYS A 913 38.71 -40.17 -119.34
C LYS A 913 38.74 -38.98 -118.39
N LEU A 914 38.65 -37.74 -118.88
CA LEU A 914 38.59 -36.53 -118.03
C LEU A 914 37.39 -36.56 -117.08
N THR A 915 36.20 -36.94 -117.51
CA THR A 915 35.01 -37.03 -116.64
C THR A 915 35.12 -38.19 -115.64
N LYS A 916 35.77 -39.30 -116.01
CA LYS A 916 36.10 -40.40 -115.07
C LYS A 916 37.16 -39.97 -114.03
N ASP A 917 38.20 -39.28 -114.47
CA ASP A 917 39.29 -38.81 -113.61
C ASP A 917 38.81 -37.65 -112.70
N LEU A 918 37.90 -36.79 -113.19
CA LEU A 918 37.19 -35.78 -112.39
C LEU A 918 36.23 -36.44 -111.40
N GLY A 919 35.54 -37.52 -111.77
CA GLY A 919 34.76 -38.35 -110.85
C GLY A 919 35.61 -38.97 -109.74
N GLN A 920 36.83 -39.43 -110.06
CA GLN A 920 37.79 -39.91 -109.06
C GLN A 920 38.40 -38.77 -108.21
N ALA A 921 38.52 -37.56 -108.76
CA ALA A 921 38.90 -36.38 -107.97
C ALA A 921 37.78 -35.97 -107.01
N ALA A 922 36.52 -36.05 -107.45
CA ALA A 922 35.34 -35.77 -106.62
C ALA A 922 35.19 -36.79 -105.48
N THR A 923 35.37 -38.09 -105.73
CA THR A 923 35.33 -39.08 -104.65
C THR A 923 36.51 -38.94 -103.69
N LYS A 924 37.72 -38.63 -104.17
CA LYS A 924 38.87 -38.29 -103.30
C LYS A 924 38.64 -37.03 -102.47
N LEU A 925 38.02 -35.99 -103.03
CA LEU A 925 37.63 -34.78 -102.29
C LEU A 925 36.55 -35.10 -101.24
N GLN A 926 35.57 -35.94 -101.57
CA GLN A 926 34.53 -36.38 -100.64
C GLN A 926 35.10 -37.27 -99.51
N GLU A 927 36.09 -38.11 -99.82
CA GLU A 927 36.82 -38.92 -98.84
C GLU A 927 37.72 -38.04 -97.94
N LEU A 928 38.42 -37.06 -98.50
CA LEU A 928 39.16 -36.04 -97.72
C LEU A 928 38.22 -35.19 -96.85
N LEU A 929 37.02 -34.84 -97.33
CA LEU A 929 36.00 -34.17 -96.52
C LEU A 929 35.53 -35.06 -95.36
N LYS A 930 35.37 -36.36 -95.61
CA LYS A 930 34.98 -37.34 -94.57
C LYS A 930 36.10 -37.59 -93.55
N ILE A 931 37.36 -37.60 -93.99
CA ILE A 931 38.54 -37.69 -93.14
C ILE A 931 38.68 -36.41 -92.28
N THR A 932 38.55 -35.23 -92.87
CA THR A 932 38.64 -33.96 -92.14
C THR A 932 37.46 -33.73 -91.20
N GLN A 933 36.23 -34.11 -91.56
CA GLN A 933 35.11 -34.18 -90.60
C GLN A 933 35.40 -35.17 -89.46
N GLY A 934 36.00 -36.33 -89.75
CA GLY A 934 36.44 -37.30 -88.74
C GLY A 934 37.56 -36.79 -87.84
N GLN A 935 38.47 -35.95 -88.35
CA GLN A 935 39.49 -35.26 -87.57
C GLN A 935 38.87 -34.14 -86.71
N LEU A 936 37.97 -33.33 -87.27
CA LEU A 936 37.24 -32.29 -86.52
C LEU A 936 36.39 -32.89 -85.38
N ALA A 937 35.79 -34.07 -85.60
CA ALA A 937 35.09 -34.80 -84.54
C ALA A 937 36.04 -35.28 -83.44
N LYS A 938 37.22 -35.79 -83.80
CA LYS A 938 38.27 -36.19 -82.84
C LYS A 938 38.88 -35.00 -82.09
N GLU A 939 39.05 -33.85 -82.74
CA GLU A 939 39.45 -32.61 -82.08
C GLU A 939 38.37 -32.12 -81.12
N ARG A 940 37.08 -32.21 -81.48
CA ARG A 940 35.98 -31.87 -80.56
C ARG A 940 35.94 -32.80 -79.35
N GLU A 941 36.19 -34.11 -79.51
CA GLU A 941 36.37 -35.05 -78.39
C GLU A 941 37.62 -34.74 -77.56
N ALA A 942 38.75 -34.40 -78.19
CA ALA A 942 39.99 -34.05 -77.49
C ALA A 942 39.85 -32.74 -76.70
N VAL A 943 39.23 -31.72 -77.28
CA VAL A 943 38.89 -30.45 -76.61
C VAL A 943 37.87 -30.69 -75.49
N LYS A 944 36.89 -31.58 -75.69
CA LYS A 944 35.96 -31.98 -74.61
C LYS A 944 36.70 -32.64 -73.45
N LYS A 945 37.60 -33.60 -73.71
CA LYS A 945 38.45 -34.24 -72.69
C LYS A 945 39.41 -33.26 -72.00
N LEU A 946 40.03 -32.34 -72.74
CA LEU A 946 40.88 -31.29 -72.15
C LEU A 946 40.07 -30.33 -71.28
N LYS A 947 38.80 -30.06 -71.65
CA LYS A 947 37.90 -29.21 -70.85
C LYS A 947 37.38 -29.94 -69.60
N GLU A 948 37.11 -31.24 -69.70
CA GLU A 948 36.79 -32.11 -68.56
C GLU A 948 37.99 -32.23 -67.62
N GLN A 949 39.21 -32.41 -68.13
CA GLN A 949 40.45 -32.40 -67.34
C GLN A 949 40.75 -31.04 -66.70
N LEU A 950 40.43 -29.91 -67.36
CA LEU A 950 40.50 -28.58 -66.74
C LEU A 950 39.48 -28.40 -65.60
N GLN A 951 38.39 -29.16 -65.61
CA GLN A 951 37.35 -29.09 -64.60
C GLN A 951 37.63 -30.05 -63.43
N GLU A 952 38.26 -31.20 -63.68
CA GLU A 952 38.77 -32.13 -62.65
C GLU A 952 40.08 -31.67 -61.99
N THR A 953 40.77 -30.65 -62.53
CA THR A 953 41.95 -30.02 -61.88
C THR A 953 41.64 -28.69 -61.19
N GLY A 954 40.35 -28.37 -61.01
CA GLY A 954 39.89 -27.15 -60.36
C GLY A 954 39.68 -27.24 -58.84
N GLU A 955 39.71 -28.44 -58.25
CA GLU A 955 39.52 -28.64 -56.80
C GLU A 955 40.79 -29.12 -56.08
N ASP A 956 40.98 -28.59 -54.88
CA ASP A 956 41.99 -28.91 -53.86
C ASP A 956 43.49 -28.61 -54.14
N ASN A 957 43.85 -27.31 -54.09
CA ASN A 957 44.89 -26.77 -53.20
C ASN A 957 44.97 -25.22 -53.32
N GLY A 958 45.22 -24.47 -52.22
CA GLY A 958 45.47 -23.01 -52.35
C GLY A 958 45.19 -22.11 -51.13
N SER A 959 45.73 -22.41 -49.96
CA SER A 959 45.58 -21.58 -48.75
C SER A 959 46.13 -20.13 -48.85
N LYS A 960 45.54 -19.24 -48.03
CA LYS A 960 46.09 -18.04 -47.32
C LYS A 960 46.07 -16.62 -47.92
N GLU A 961 45.56 -15.71 -47.06
CA GLU A 961 46.11 -14.39 -46.63
C GLU A 961 46.59 -13.35 -47.68
N GLY A 962 46.17 -12.07 -47.65
CA GLY A 962 45.21 -11.39 -46.78
C GLY A 962 45.28 -9.84 -46.86
N THR A 963 44.35 -9.18 -46.16
CA THR A 963 44.39 -7.80 -45.61
C THR A 963 45.08 -6.65 -46.39
N SER A 964 44.31 -5.65 -46.85
CA SER A 964 44.30 -4.27 -46.28
C SER A 964 43.41 -3.30 -47.09
N VAL A 965 42.97 -2.22 -46.40
CA VAL A 965 42.10 -1.10 -46.86
C VAL A 965 40.62 -1.47 -47.06
#